data_AF-A0A395IPL3-F1
#
_entry.id   AF-A0A395IPL3-F1
#
_cell.length_a   1.000
_cell.length_b   1.000
_cell.length_c   1.000
_cell.angle_alpha   90.00
_cell.angle_beta   90.00
_cell.angle_gamma   90.00
#
_symmetry.space_group_name_H-M   'P 1'
#
loop_
_entity.id
_entity.type
_entity.pdbx_description
1 polymer ?
#
loop_
_entity_poly.entity_id
_entity_poly.type
_entity_poly.pdbx_seq_one_letter_code
_entity_poly.pdbx_strand_id
1 'polypeptide(L)'
;MVPISEASYFPELGKCLKGEEVLISWETAFFALLNVQENGSQSTLEKFFKESKVLSLLSNPADAFPKSTPETKSEYDSKVSPINADRSSADYDFKKVSEDALWLSKTAQIDEVSALRIVVQEHQSRAYAQLLGKLSEEELASLQDAFGNKRSTNLLSAGSLISTQAEFAPSEEESQGNRRVRMLSIYLSERRFFWKVFTLIIQRPKLSRTGKTSLDEWYQGLHIEVTGRWKSVGASQHRMVELVGFIDEGLEKLFDEKGNGSGWILEGDGRAELEIEWGMRLKFLAQTLHFHGFSFVSKFKFLDDVGMLHPTLQAVALPLQTISAIITVAILNVDNCLTSLEKRLDLRPAGLAEDPNKPWLFNETAIVKIHEILIDAASAKYITAGPAVLAWSVILKHIKVRVSNQKRLQRRRYEGLGDDDEESDEALPAGLEAILAPDAYEDVLEKIKGTDELVDYLALSAVNESRMEDSNIWDFVDLRDVENGYEPMTYFVTDMDLVRVFWQSASARYPWEASPFQTLVRSLAYLHGHGETAHDSIFKLLDKRQTFTYPLPYQFADYETIQEEDNNNSIKLTRDLPMFESRGRGINRRHFWGNGNQGQALAVNGDLRIPAKTTGVVIVENDPKVVHLIHEYRGMRYFGKLLETYLVAGEDYDATTGMEVDSETVADIIGTFATGLLALTRSEKEKGPIQDEATEFFQTASSALSRNRDITLVISAIFETGVTEAIERI
;
A
#
# COMPACT_ATOMS: atom_id res chain seq x y z
N MET A 1 -27.34 26.06 22.52
CA MET A 1 -26.10 25.31 22.85
C MET A 1 -26.21 24.89 24.30
N VAL A 2 -26.33 23.59 24.56
CA VAL A 2 -26.33 23.05 25.93
C VAL A 2 -24.90 23.19 26.47
N PRO A 3 -24.69 23.74 27.68
CA PRO A 3 -23.35 23.93 28.22
C PRO A 3 -22.74 22.58 28.63
N ILE A 4 -21.65 22.19 27.96
CA ILE A 4 -20.85 21.02 28.34
C ILE A 4 -19.95 21.44 29.50
N SER A 5 -20.29 21.08 30.74
CA SER A 5 -19.42 21.31 31.90
C SER A 5 -18.96 19.98 32.50
N GLU A 6 -17.64 19.92 32.76
CA GLU A 6 -16.83 18.76 33.20
C GLU A 6 -16.76 17.60 32.19
N ALA A 7 -15.74 17.63 31.32
CA ALA A 7 -15.40 16.54 30.40
C ALA A 7 -14.88 15.32 31.18
N SER A 8 -15.79 14.57 31.80
CA SER A 8 -15.54 13.27 32.39
C SER A 8 -15.96 12.16 31.42
N TYR A 9 -15.25 11.04 31.46
CA TYR A 9 -15.47 9.85 30.65
C TYR A 9 -16.88 9.28 30.82
N PHE A 10 -17.40 9.40 32.04
CA PHE A 10 -18.77 9.05 32.38
C PHE A 10 -19.32 10.04 33.43
N PRO A 11 -19.99 11.12 32.97
CA PRO A 11 -20.64 12.12 33.82
C PRO A 11 -21.80 11.55 34.65
N GLU A 12 -22.46 12.39 35.43
CA GLU A 12 -23.55 11.97 36.32
C GLU A 12 -24.74 11.42 35.53
N LEU A 13 -25.11 10.17 35.82
CA LEU A 13 -26.11 9.42 35.06
C LEU A 13 -27.46 10.17 34.93
N GLY A 14 -27.89 10.87 35.99
CA GLY A 14 -29.13 11.62 35.99
C GLY A 14 -29.12 12.81 35.01
N LYS A 15 -27.98 13.48 34.85
CA LYS A 15 -27.81 14.58 33.88
C LYS A 15 -27.72 14.08 32.45
N CYS A 16 -27.05 12.94 32.24
CA CYS A 16 -26.96 12.30 30.93
C CYS A 16 -28.34 11.85 30.42
N LEU A 17 -29.18 11.27 31.28
CA LEU A 17 -30.53 10.84 30.89
C LEU A 17 -31.49 12.01 30.60
N LYS A 18 -31.28 13.17 31.25
CA LYS A 18 -32.03 14.40 30.97
C LYS A 18 -31.54 15.16 29.73
N GLY A 19 -30.42 14.76 29.14
CA GLY A 19 -29.77 15.48 28.04
C GLY A 19 -29.10 16.79 28.46
N GLU A 20 -28.91 17.03 29.76
CA GLU A 20 -28.19 18.19 30.30
C GLU A 20 -26.68 18.08 30.02
N GLU A 21 -26.14 16.86 30.02
CA GLU A 21 -24.76 16.53 29.66
C GLU A 21 -24.73 15.42 28.59
N VAL A 22 -23.90 15.58 27.56
CA VAL A 22 -23.78 14.62 26.44
C VAL A 22 -22.49 13.82 26.59
N LEU A 23 -22.59 12.50 26.42
CA LEU A 23 -21.40 11.63 26.43
C LEU A 23 -20.51 11.90 25.21
N ILE A 24 -19.21 12.02 25.43
CA ILE A 24 -18.24 12.06 24.33
C ILE A 24 -17.99 10.62 23.88
N SER A 25 -18.60 10.21 22.77
CA SER A 25 -18.35 8.90 22.16
C SER A 25 -16.91 8.80 21.63
N TRP A 26 -16.37 7.59 21.55
CA TRP A 26 -15.06 7.38 20.93
C TRP A 26 -15.06 7.75 19.44
N GLU A 27 -16.21 7.63 18.78
CA GLU A 27 -16.43 8.12 17.42
C GLU A 27 -16.26 9.65 17.33
N THR A 28 -16.91 10.39 18.23
CA THR A 28 -16.79 11.85 18.29
C THR A 28 -15.34 12.24 18.59
N ALA A 29 -14.71 11.55 19.54
CA ALA A 29 -13.30 11.77 19.86
C ALA A 29 -12.39 11.54 18.65
N PHE A 30 -12.63 10.48 17.86
CA PHE A 30 -11.85 10.19 16.65
C PHE A 30 -11.96 11.28 15.59
N PHE A 31 -13.18 11.65 15.19
CA PHE A 31 -13.38 12.68 14.16
C PHE A 31 -12.89 14.04 14.61
N ALA A 32 -13.06 14.33 15.90
CA ALA A 32 -12.52 15.56 16.46
C ALA A 32 -10.99 15.56 16.44
N LEU A 33 -10.33 14.43 16.67
CA LEU A 33 -8.88 14.30 16.47
C LEU A 33 -8.48 14.35 14.98
N LEU A 34 -9.32 13.90 14.04
CA LEU A 34 -8.98 13.96 12.62
C LEU A 34 -8.96 15.42 12.13
N ASN A 35 -10.02 16.18 12.45
CA ASN A 35 -10.31 17.51 11.89
C ASN A 35 -9.90 18.67 12.81
N VAL A 36 -8.85 18.55 13.61
CA VAL A 36 -8.53 19.62 14.59
C VAL A 36 -8.12 20.94 13.92
N GLN A 37 -7.61 20.91 12.68
CA GLN A 37 -7.31 22.13 11.94
C GLN A 37 -8.55 22.96 11.62
N GLU A 38 -9.68 22.32 11.32
CA GLU A 38 -10.97 22.99 11.05
C GLU A 38 -11.74 23.32 12.33
N ASN A 39 -11.66 22.44 13.34
CA ASN A 39 -12.46 22.55 14.57
C ASN A 39 -11.83 23.41 15.67
N GLY A 40 -10.54 23.76 15.55
CA GLY A 40 -9.76 24.42 16.60
C GLY A 40 -9.52 23.52 17.83
N SER A 41 -8.68 23.97 18.76
CA SER A 41 -8.46 23.29 20.04
C SER A 41 -9.69 23.43 20.95
N GLN A 42 -10.69 22.57 20.77
CA GLN A 42 -11.83 22.55 21.68
C GLN A 42 -11.34 22.15 23.09
N SER A 43 -11.39 23.10 24.04
CA SER A 43 -10.94 22.88 25.42
C SER A 43 -11.59 21.66 26.11
N THR A 44 -12.77 21.24 25.65
CA THR A 44 -13.48 20.04 26.11
C THR A 44 -12.75 18.74 25.74
N LEU A 45 -12.22 18.62 24.52
CA LEU A 45 -11.50 17.43 24.07
C LEU A 45 -10.14 17.32 24.74
N GLU A 46 -9.44 18.45 24.91
CA GLU A 46 -8.20 18.45 25.68
C GLU A 46 -8.42 17.97 27.12
N LYS A 47 -9.51 18.40 27.76
CA LYS A 47 -9.86 17.94 29.11
C LYS A 47 -10.21 16.45 29.13
N PHE A 48 -10.96 15.97 28.13
CA PHE A 48 -11.28 14.55 27.99
C PHE A 48 -10.01 13.68 27.87
N PHE A 49 -9.08 14.04 26.98
CA PHE A 49 -7.84 13.27 26.81
C PHE A 49 -6.85 13.41 27.97
N LYS A 50 -6.95 14.46 28.80
CA LYS A 50 -6.15 14.64 30.03
C LYS A 50 -6.77 13.93 31.25
N GLU A 51 -7.96 13.36 31.13
CA GLU A 51 -8.62 12.67 32.24
C GLU A 51 -7.91 11.37 32.59
N SER A 52 -7.76 11.11 33.89
CA SER A 52 -7.06 9.91 34.39
C SER A 52 -7.67 8.60 33.87
N LYS A 53 -9.01 8.51 33.79
CA LYS A 53 -9.70 7.31 33.29
C LYS A 53 -9.43 7.10 31.80
N VAL A 54 -9.56 8.13 30.96
CA VAL A 54 -9.27 8.06 29.52
C VAL A 54 -7.82 7.66 29.27
N LEU A 55 -6.87 8.27 29.99
CA LEU A 55 -5.46 7.92 29.89
C LEU A 55 -5.18 6.49 30.36
N SER A 56 -5.88 6.00 31.38
CA SER A 56 -5.74 4.60 31.83
C SER A 56 -6.24 3.61 30.78
N LEU A 57 -7.36 3.90 30.10
CA LEU A 57 -7.92 3.08 29.03
C LEU A 57 -6.97 3.07 27.81
N LEU A 58 -6.48 4.23 27.40
CA LEU A 58 -5.49 4.34 26.30
C LEU A 58 -4.15 3.67 26.65
N SER A 59 -3.80 3.58 27.94
CA SER A 59 -2.61 2.89 28.41
C SER A 59 -2.77 1.38 28.53
N ASN A 60 -4.00 0.86 28.48
CA ASN A 60 -4.31 -0.57 28.48
C ASN A 60 -5.52 -0.87 27.55
N PRO A 61 -5.33 -0.84 26.22
CA PRO A 61 -6.41 -0.92 25.25
C PRO A 61 -7.06 -2.30 25.17
N ALA A 62 -6.36 -3.37 25.59
CA ALA A 62 -6.94 -4.70 25.72
C ALA A 62 -8.04 -4.74 26.80
N ASP A 63 -7.90 -3.91 27.83
CA ASP A 63 -8.79 -3.80 28.98
C ASP A 63 -9.74 -2.60 28.90
N ALA A 64 -9.90 -2.00 27.71
CA ALA A 64 -10.77 -0.84 27.54
C ALA A 64 -12.27 -1.16 27.77
N PHE A 65 -12.62 -2.43 27.60
CA PHE A 65 -13.95 -2.99 27.88
C PHE A 65 -13.75 -4.30 28.67
N PRO A 66 -13.43 -4.20 29.97
CA PRO A 66 -13.09 -5.35 30.82
C PRO A 66 -14.27 -6.29 31.01
N LYS A 67 -14.01 -7.52 31.47
CA LYS A 67 -15.06 -8.45 31.90
C LYS A 67 -15.64 -8.00 33.26
N SER A 68 -16.86 -8.41 33.56
CA SER A 68 -17.52 -8.11 34.85
C SER A 68 -16.72 -8.66 36.06
N THR A 69 -16.51 -7.80 37.06
CA THR A 69 -15.82 -8.08 38.32
C THR A 69 -16.70 -7.67 39.51
N PRO A 70 -16.46 -8.18 40.73
CA PRO A 70 -17.19 -7.71 41.91
C PRO A 70 -16.99 -6.21 42.18
N GLU A 71 -15.83 -5.61 41.83
CA GLU A 71 -15.63 -4.16 41.98
C GLU A 71 -16.48 -3.34 41.02
N THR A 72 -16.56 -3.76 39.75
CA THR A 72 -17.35 -3.06 38.71
C THR A 72 -18.85 -3.13 38.99
N LYS A 73 -19.33 -4.22 39.60
CA LYS A 73 -20.70 -4.32 40.14
C LYS A 73 -20.97 -3.31 41.26
N SER A 74 -20.05 -3.16 42.20
CA SER A 74 -20.16 -2.17 43.28
C SER A 74 -20.16 -0.73 42.73
N GLU A 75 -19.33 -0.46 41.72
CA GLU A 75 -19.30 0.84 41.03
C GLU A 75 -20.61 1.12 40.28
N TYR A 76 -21.17 0.11 39.60
CA TYR A 76 -22.47 0.19 38.97
C TYR A 76 -23.58 0.54 39.98
N ASP A 77 -23.65 -0.21 41.09
CA ASP A 77 -24.64 0.02 42.14
C ASP A 77 -24.51 1.43 42.73
N SER A 78 -23.28 1.92 42.92
CA SER A 78 -23.00 3.28 43.38
C SER A 78 -23.50 4.34 42.39
N LYS A 79 -23.26 4.18 41.08
CA LYS A 79 -23.71 5.12 40.04
C LYS A 79 -25.23 5.14 39.85
N VAL A 80 -25.89 4.02 40.09
CA VAL A 80 -27.34 3.84 39.95
C VAL A 80 -28.11 4.27 41.20
N SER A 81 -27.47 4.24 42.37
CA SER A 81 -28.09 4.56 43.67
C SER A 81 -28.77 5.95 43.75
N PRO A 82 -28.16 7.06 43.27
CA PRO A 82 -28.77 8.40 43.35
C PRO A 82 -30.09 8.52 42.58
N ILE A 83 -30.23 7.80 41.47
CA ILE A 83 -31.43 7.85 40.61
C ILE A 83 -32.56 6.99 41.19
N ASN A 84 -32.22 5.87 41.82
CA ASN A 84 -33.21 5.02 42.49
C ASN A 84 -33.93 5.73 43.64
N ALA A 85 -33.28 6.73 44.26
CA ALA A 85 -33.86 7.56 45.31
C ALA A 85 -34.83 8.64 44.77
N ASP A 86 -34.62 9.10 43.54
CA ASP A 86 -35.31 10.25 42.95
C ASP A 86 -36.42 9.80 41.97
N ARG A 87 -37.43 9.08 42.49
CA ARG A 87 -38.52 8.46 41.71
C ARG A 87 -39.55 9.46 41.12
N SER A 88 -39.21 10.74 41.00
CA SER A 88 -40.18 11.84 40.81
C SER A 88 -40.26 12.42 39.39
N SER A 89 -39.30 12.18 38.49
CA SER A 89 -39.34 12.69 37.11
C SER A 89 -39.86 11.63 36.13
N ALA A 90 -41.07 11.83 35.63
CA ALA A 90 -41.83 10.91 34.79
C ALA A 90 -41.36 10.78 33.31
N ASP A 91 -40.15 11.23 32.95
CA ASP A 91 -39.72 11.33 31.54
C ASP A 91 -38.87 10.14 31.03
N TYR A 92 -38.34 9.26 31.91
CA TYR A 92 -37.52 8.12 31.47
C TYR A 92 -37.72 6.85 32.30
N ASP A 93 -37.81 5.70 31.62
CA ASP A 93 -37.98 4.38 32.25
C ASP A 93 -36.62 3.81 32.68
N PHE A 94 -36.14 4.26 33.84
CA PHE A 94 -34.86 3.84 34.40
C PHE A 94 -34.74 2.31 34.57
N LYS A 95 -35.86 1.61 34.78
CA LYS A 95 -35.87 0.15 34.90
C LYS A 95 -35.40 -0.49 33.59
N LYS A 96 -35.87 0.00 32.45
CA LYS A 96 -35.43 -0.48 31.13
C LYS A 96 -33.94 -0.24 30.90
N VAL A 97 -33.40 0.92 31.30
CA VAL A 97 -31.97 1.24 31.19
C VAL A 97 -31.12 0.25 31.99
N SER A 98 -31.52 -0.07 33.22
CA SER A 98 -30.82 -1.03 34.07
C SER A 98 -30.92 -2.47 33.53
N GLU A 99 -32.09 -2.89 33.08
CA GLU A 99 -32.31 -4.21 32.46
C GLU A 99 -31.48 -4.40 31.20
N ASP A 100 -31.43 -3.39 30.33
CA ASP A 100 -30.65 -3.43 29.10
C ASP A 100 -29.14 -3.41 29.37
N ALA A 101 -28.67 -2.67 30.39
CA ALA A 101 -27.26 -2.65 30.77
C ALA A 101 -26.81 -4.03 31.27
N LEU A 102 -27.61 -4.68 32.12
CA LEU A 102 -27.34 -6.03 32.60
C LEU A 102 -27.43 -7.08 31.48
N TRP A 103 -28.35 -6.89 30.53
CA TRP A 103 -28.43 -7.74 29.34
C TRP A 103 -27.19 -7.60 28.44
N LEU A 104 -26.75 -6.37 28.17
CA LEU A 104 -25.59 -6.10 27.32
C LEU A 104 -24.30 -6.60 27.97
N SER A 105 -24.13 -6.40 29.27
CA SER A 105 -22.99 -6.94 30.04
C SER A 105 -22.88 -8.46 29.90
N LYS A 106 -23.99 -9.20 30.00
CA LYS A 106 -24.02 -10.66 29.82
C LYS A 106 -23.75 -11.08 28.38
N THR A 107 -24.37 -10.41 27.40
CA THR A 107 -24.29 -10.76 25.98
C THR A 107 -22.91 -10.45 25.37
N ALA A 108 -22.37 -9.27 25.66
CA ALA A 108 -21.07 -8.83 25.13
C ALA A 108 -19.87 -9.20 26.02
N GLN A 109 -20.13 -9.80 27.20
CA GLN A 109 -19.14 -10.15 28.22
C GLN A 109 -18.29 -8.95 28.67
N ILE A 110 -18.93 -7.80 28.88
CA ILE A 110 -18.30 -6.57 29.37
C ILE A 110 -18.79 -6.22 30.78
N ASP A 111 -18.06 -5.35 31.47
CA ASP A 111 -18.45 -4.84 32.78
C ASP A 111 -19.73 -4.00 32.73
N GLU A 112 -20.43 -3.96 33.86
CA GLU A 112 -21.72 -3.30 34.00
C GLU A 112 -21.64 -1.79 33.78
N VAL A 113 -20.51 -1.14 34.10
CA VAL A 113 -20.35 0.31 33.95
C VAL A 113 -20.15 0.68 32.47
N SER A 114 -19.35 -0.07 31.73
CA SER A 114 -19.20 0.10 30.28
C SER A 114 -20.49 -0.20 29.53
N ALA A 115 -21.21 -1.27 29.93
CA ALA A 115 -22.52 -1.58 29.38
C ALA A 115 -23.52 -0.45 29.61
N LEU A 116 -23.57 0.11 30.83
CA LEU A 116 -24.42 1.24 31.16
C LEU A 116 -24.09 2.47 30.31
N ARG A 117 -22.80 2.76 30.07
CA ARG A 117 -22.38 3.89 29.22
C ARG A 117 -22.92 3.75 27.80
N ILE A 118 -22.86 2.55 27.22
CA ILE A 118 -23.37 2.24 25.87
C ILE A 118 -24.89 2.40 25.82
N VAL A 119 -25.62 1.96 26.85
CA VAL A 119 -27.08 2.11 26.93
C VAL A 119 -27.48 3.59 27.00
N VAL A 120 -26.74 4.41 27.76
CA VAL A 120 -26.97 5.87 27.80
C VAL A 120 -26.68 6.50 26.43
N GLN A 121 -25.64 6.06 25.73
CA GLN A 121 -25.34 6.53 24.37
C GLN A 121 -26.42 6.14 23.36
N GLU A 122 -26.98 4.92 23.45
CA GLU A 122 -28.17 4.53 22.65
C GLU A 122 -29.35 5.45 22.93
N HIS A 123 -29.59 5.76 24.21
CA HIS A 123 -30.68 6.63 24.62
C HIS A 123 -30.52 8.05 24.04
N GLN A 124 -29.32 8.62 24.10
CA GLN A 124 -29.02 9.96 23.57
C GLN A 124 -29.04 10.03 22.03
N SER A 125 -28.77 8.91 21.35
CA SER A 125 -28.69 8.85 19.87
C SER A 125 -29.98 8.41 19.18
N ARG A 126 -31.09 8.19 19.90
CA ARG A 126 -32.34 7.68 19.29
C ARG A 126 -32.91 8.54 18.17
N ALA A 127 -32.90 9.86 18.33
CA ALA A 127 -33.38 10.78 17.29
C ALA A 127 -32.53 10.68 16.02
N TYR A 128 -31.21 10.53 16.19
CA TYR A 128 -30.28 10.32 15.08
C TYR A 128 -30.50 8.96 14.40
N ALA A 129 -30.69 7.89 15.18
CA ALA A 129 -30.97 6.56 14.66
C ALA A 129 -32.31 6.49 13.90
N GLN A 130 -33.31 7.30 14.28
CA GLN A 130 -34.56 7.41 13.53
C GLN A 130 -34.37 8.03 12.15
N LEU A 131 -33.49 9.02 12.03
CA LEU A 131 -33.17 9.66 10.74
C LEU A 131 -32.36 8.75 9.80
N LEU A 132 -31.52 7.88 10.36
CA LEU A 132 -30.76 6.88 9.62
C LEU A 132 -31.54 5.57 9.38
N GLY A 133 -32.77 5.49 9.90
CA GLY A 133 -33.62 4.32 9.78
C GLY A 133 -34.12 4.09 8.35
N LYS A 134 -34.82 2.97 8.14
CA LYS A 134 -35.47 2.68 6.86
C LYS A 134 -36.54 3.75 6.57
N LEU A 135 -36.57 4.23 5.34
CA LEU A 135 -37.60 5.16 4.86
C LEU A 135 -38.97 4.49 4.91
N SER A 136 -39.99 5.26 5.28
CA SER A 136 -41.39 4.82 5.23
C SER A 136 -41.88 4.64 3.80
N GLU A 137 -42.96 3.87 3.61
CA GLU A 137 -43.59 3.72 2.30
C GLU A 137 -44.11 5.06 1.74
N GLU A 138 -44.53 5.97 2.62
CA GLU A 138 -44.98 7.32 2.23
C GLU A 138 -43.82 8.20 1.74
N GLU A 139 -42.65 8.12 2.40
CA GLU A 139 -41.43 8.82 1.96
C GLU A 139 -40.90 8.23 0.64
N LEU A 140 -40.94 6.91 0.49
CA LEU A 140 -40.56 6.24 -0.76
C LEU A 140 -41.51 6.59 -1.90
N ALA A 141 -42.82 6.60 -1.66
CA ALA A 141 -43.83 7.01 -2.64
C ALA A 141 -43.66 8.49 -3.02
N SER A 142 -43.36 9.35 -2.05
CA SER A 142 -43.08 10.78 -2.28
C SER A 142 -41.80 10.99 -3.10
N LEU A 143 -40.74 10.22 -2.82
CA LEU A 143 -39.53 10.22 -3.64
C LEU A 143 -39.85 9.75 -5.06
N GLN A 144 -40.57 8.65 -5.21
CA GLN A 144 -40.94 8.10 -6.51
C GLN A 144 -41.79 9.08 -7.34
N ASP A 145 -42.71 9.82 -6.71
CA ASP A 145 -43.51 10.86 -7.36
C ASP A 145 -42.65 12.08 -7.74
N ALA A 146 -41.74 12.51 -6.85
CA ALA A 146 -40.81 13.62 -7.12
C ALA A 146 -39.83 13.34 -8.27
N PHE A 147 -39.38 12.09 -8.44
CA PHE A 147 -38.44 11.71 -9.52
C PHE A 147 -39.11 11.50 -10.89
N GLY A 148 -40.43 11.30 -10.91
CA GLY A 148 -41.20 11.14 -12.15
C GLY A 148 -40.92 9.83 -12.91
N ASN A 149 -41.86 9.46 -13.78
CA ASN A 149 -41.93 8.13 -14.40
C ASN A 149 -40.97 7.93 -15.61
N LYS A 150 -39.68 8.22 -15.45
CA LYS A 150 -38.64 7.97 -16.47
C LYS A 150 -37.83 6.72 -16.11
N ARG A 151 -37.30 6.02 -17.13
CA ARG A 151 -36.53 4.74 -17.09
C ARG A 151 -35.43 4.61 -16.01
N SER A 152 -35.11 5.68 -15.28
CA SER A 152 -34.22 5.75 -14.11
C SER A 152 -34.81 5.15 -12.81
N THR A 153 -36.08 4.73 -12.78
CA THR A 153 -36.71 4.10 -11.60
C THR A 153 -36.07 2.76 -11.17
N ASN A 154 -35.30 2.12 -12.05
CA ASN A 154 -34.58 0.87 -11.74
C ASN A 154 -33.42 1.07 -10.73
N LEU A 155 -32.91 2.29 -10.56
CA LEU A 155 -31.85 2.60 -9.58
C LEU A 155 -32.40 2.69 -8.14
N LEU A 156 -33.63 3.20 -7.99
CA LEU A 156 -34.31 3.21 -6.70
C LEU A 156 -34.76 1.82 -6.29
N SER A 157 -35.16 0.95 -7.22
CA SER A 157 -35.46 -0.46 -6.89
C SER A 157 -34.25 -1.23 -6.36
N ALA A 158 -33.02 -0.89 -6.78
CA ALA A 158 -31.81 -1.51 -6.24
C ALA A 158 -31.49 -1.06 -4.80
N GLY A 159 -31.76 0.21 -4.46
CA GLY A 159 -31.70 0.69 -3.07
C GLY A 159 -32.91 0.27 -2.22
N SER A 160 -34.07 0.08 -2.84
CA SER A 160 -35.34 -0.29 -2.20
C SER A 160 -35.43 -1.76 -1.83
N LEU A 161 -34.63 -2.65 -2.42
CA LEU A 161 -34.55 -4.05 -1.98
C LEU A 161 -33.95 -4.20 -0.57
N ILE A 162 -33.38 -3.14 0.01
CA ILE A 162 -32.88 -3.08 1.40
C ILE A 162 -33.94 -2.51 2.36
N SER A 163 -35.00 -1.85 1.86
CA SER A 163 -35.93 -1.06 2.69
C SER A 163 -37.34 -1.61 2.83
N THR A 164 -37.70 -2.75 2.23
CA THR A 164 -39.08 -3.25 2.30
C THR A 164 -39.37 -3.96 3.63
N GLN A 165 -39.84 -3.20 4.61
CA GLN A 165 -41.01 -3.48 5.45
C GLN A 165 -41.10 -2.37 6.52
N ALA A 166 -41.91 -1.35 6.24
CA ALA A 166 -42.42 -0.46 7.26
C ALA A 166 -43.90 -0.80 7.49
N GLU A 167 -44.18 -2.02 7.96
CA GLU A 167 -45.52 -2.37 8.43
C GLU A 167 -45.63 -2.14 9.93
N PHE A 168 -46.48 -1.16 10.29
CA PHE A 168 -47.04 -0.87 11.60
C PHE A 168 -46.03 -0.58 12.73
N ALA A 169 -46.46 0.25 13.69
CA ALA A 169 -45.67 0.54 14.88
C ALA A 169 -45.18 -0.79 15.50
N PRO A 170 -43.85 -0.99 15.67
CA PRO A 170 -43.32 -2.27 16.09
C PRO A 170 -43.95 -2.66 17.44
N SER A 171 -44.32 -3.94 17.56
CA SER A 171 -44.74 -4.51 18.84
C SER A 171 -43.66 -4.22 19.91
N GLU A 172 -44.03 -4.14 21.20
CA GLU A 172 -43.06 -3.80 22.26
C GLU A 172 -41.82 -4.73 22.25
N GLU A 173 -41.98 -5.99 21.85
CA GLU A 173 -40.91 -6.98 21.72
C GLU A 173 -39.99 -6.70 20.51
N GLU A 174 -40.55 -6.32 19.37
CA GLU A 174 -39.79 -5.91 18.17
C GLU A 174 -39.07 -4.57 18.39
N SER A 175 -39.63 -3.70 19.24
CA SER A 175 -38.97 -2.48 19.72
C SER A 175 -37.76 -2.79 20.61
N GLN A 176 -37.82 -3.88 21.40
CA GLN A 176 -36.73 -4.32 22.27
C GLN A 176 -35.63 -5.02 21.47
N GLY A 177 -35.99 -5.87 20.49
CA GLY A 177 -35.05 -6.49 19.56
C GLY A 177 -34.23 -5.45 18.79
N ASN A 178 -34.90 -4.50 18.15
CA ASN A 178 -34.26 -3.41 17.41
C ASN A 178 -33.39 -2.52 18.32
N ARG A 179 -33.84 -2.26 19.55
CA ARG A 179 -33.04 -1.53 20.54
C ARG A 179 -31.75 -2.26 20.91
N ARG A 180 -31.83 -3.57 21.15
CA ARG A 180 -30.69 -4.42 21.49
C ARG A 180 -29.69 -4.55 20.35
N VAL A 181 -30.16 -4.64 19.09
CA VAL A 181 -29.32 -4.59 17.89
C VAL A 181 -28.55 -3.27 17.82
N ARG A 182 -29.23 -2.12 18.01
CA ARG A 182 -28.55 -0.82 18.07
C ARG A 182 -27.52 -0.72 19.18
N MET A 183 -27.82 -1.24 20.37
CA MET A 183 -26.86 -1.28 21.49
C MET A 183 -25.60 -2.06 21.13
N LEU A 184 -25.74 -3.19 20.45
CA LEU A 184 -24.59 -3.99 19.98
C LEU A 184 -23.81 -3.28 18.86
N SER A 185 -24.49 -2.60 17.94
CA SER A 185 -23.80 -1.81 16.91
C SER A 185 -23.04 -0.63 17.51
N ILE A 186 -23.64 0.12 18.45
CA ILE A 186 -22.95 1.20 19.18
C ILE A 186 -21.76 0.65 19.96
N TYR A 187 -21.90 -0.51 20.60
CA TYR A 187 -20.78 -1.17 21.27
C TYR A 187 -19.63 -1.51 20.30
N LEU A 188 -19.93 -2.11 19.14
CA LEU A 188 -18.92 -2.44 18.13
C LEU A 188 -18.28 -1.17 17.55
N SER A 189 -19.07 -0.13 17.30
CA SER A 189 -18.61 1.19 16.88
C SER A 189 -17.66 1.81 17.90
N GLU A 190 -18.04 1.87 19.19
CA GLU A 190 -17.20 2.39 20.27
C GLU A 190 -15.87 1.64 20.37
N ARG A 191 -15.88 0.30 20.26
CA ARG A 191 -14.65 -0.50 20.22
C ARG A 191 -13.78 -0.17 19.02
N ARG A 192 -14.38 -0.08 17.83
CA ARG A 192 -13.67 0.24 16.58
C ARG A 192 -13.04 1.62 16.65
N PHE A 193 -13.79 2.63 17.07
CA PHE A 193 -13.30 4.00 17.15
C PHE A 193 -12.29 4.20 18.28
N PHE A 194 -12.41 3.49 19.40
CA PHE A 194 -11.37 3.45 20.42
C PHE A 194 -10.02 2.99 19.84
N TRP A 195 -10.01 1.89 19.07
CA TRP A 195 -8.79 1.42 18.39
C TRP A 195 -8.28 2.40 17.34
N LYS A 196 -9.18 3.07 16.59
CA LYS A 196 -8.78 4.13 15.66
C LYS A 196 -8.13 5.31 16.38
N VAL A 197 -8.68 5.76 17.51
CA VAL A 197 -8.10 6.83 18.34
C VAL A 197 -6.71 6.42 18.84
N PHE A 198 -6.60 5.22 19.42
CA PHE A 198 -5.33 4.70 19.90
C PHE A 198 -4.29 4.61 18.77
N THR A 199 -4.66 4.04 17.63
CA THR A 199 -3.80 3.93 16.44
C THR A 199 -3.34 5.31 15.96
N LEU A 200 -4.27 6.27 15.85
CA LEU A 200 -3.97 7.63 15.41
C LEU A 200 -3.00 8.33 16.36
N ILE A 201 -3.16 8.20 17.68
CA ILE A 201 -2.25 8.77 18.69
C ILE A 201 -0.85 8.15 18.59
N ILE A 202 -0.74 6.86 18.31
CA ILE A 202 0.55 6.16 18.18
C ILE A 202 1.24 6.48 16.85
N GLN A 203 0.48 6.61 15.75
CA GLN A 203 1.03 6.79 14.40
C GLN A 203 1.32 8.27 14.05
N ARG A 204 0.46 9.22 14.42
CA ARG A 204 0.53 10.62 13.97
C ARG A 204 1.83 11.36 14.30
N PRO A 205 2.49 11.17 15.45
CA PRO A 205 3.82 11.71 15.73
C PRO A 205 4.90 11.27 14.75
N LYS A 206 4.74 10.06 14.20
CA LYS A 206 5.62 9.57 13.14
C LYS A 206 5.26 10.16 11.79
N LEU A 207 4.09 10.80 11.63
CA LEU A 207 3.57 11.35 10.37
C LEU A 207 3.76 12.88 10.23
N SER A 208 4.03 13.61 11.32
CA SER A 208 4.25 15.07 11.25
C SER A 208 5.71 15.39 10.89
N ARG A 209 5.94 15.90 9.68
CA ARG A 209 7.22 16.51 9.24
C ARG A 209 7.12 18.03 9.06
N THR A 210 5.93 18.63 9.16
CA THR A 210 5.68 20.00 8.69
C THR A 210 5.19 20.92 9.79
N GLY A 211 6.13 21.68 10.37
CA GLY A 211 5.87 22.94 11.08
C GLY A 211 5.35 22.79 12.51
N LYS A 212 5.96 23.51 13.45
CA LYS A 212 5.53 23.59 14.87
C LYS A 212 4.17 24.30 14.97
N THR A 213 3.08 23.61 14.68
CA THR A 213 1.74 24.09 15.04
C THR A 213 1.48 23.78 16.51
N SER A 214 0.70 24.61 17.20
CA SER A 214 0.27 24.35 18.60
C SER A 214 -0.45 23.01 18.75
N LEU A 215 -1.00 22.47 17.66
CA LEU A 215 -1.66 21.18 17.63
C LEU A 215 -0.68 20.02 17.64
N ASP A 216 0.38 20.10 16.84
CA ASP A 216 1.42 19.08 16.83
C ASP A 216 2.10 18.96 18.21
N GLU A 217 2.28 20.07 18.93
CA GLU A 217 2.80 20.05 20.30
C GLU A 217 1.85 19.33 21.28
N TRP A 218 0.53 19.58 21.18
CA TRP A 218 -0.45 18.87 22.01
C TRP A 218 -0.52 17.37 21.70
N TYR A 219 -0.55 17.00 20.41
CA TYR A 219 -0.51 15.61 19.96
C TYR A 219 0.75 14.89 20.40
N GLN A 220 1.90 15.54 20.24
CA GLN A 220 3.19 15.00 20.68
C GLN A 220 3.19 14.78 22.19
N GLY A 221 2.64 15.73 22.96
CA GLY A 221 2.46 15.60 24.40
C GLY A 221 1.58 14.40 24.77
N LEU A 222 0.41 14.26 24.14
CA LEU A 222 -0.50 13.13 24.38
C LEU A 222 0.14 11.79 24.01
N HIS A 223 0.84 11.72 22.88
CA HIS A 223 1.58 10.53 22.47
C HIS A 223 2.66 10.16 23.47
N ILE A 224 3.46 11.13 23.94
CA ILE A 224 4.52 10.91 24.92
C ILE A 224 3.92 10.39 26.23
N GLU A 225 2.78 10.95 26.68
CA GLU A 225 2.12 10.50 27.90
C GLU A 225 1.59 9.07 27.78
N VAL A 226 0.82 8.77 26.74
CA VAL A 226 0.27 7.42 26.49
C VAL A 226 1.41 6.41 26.31
N THR A 227 2.41 6.74 25.50
CA THR A 227 3.56 5.87 25.23
C THR A 227 4.45 5.71 26.45
N GLY A 228 4.61 6.74 27.28
CA GLY A 228 5.34 6.67 28.54
C GLY A 228 4.68 5.72 29.53
N ARG A 229 3.34 5.81 29.68
CA ARG A 229 2.55 4.86 30.48
C ARG A 229 2.52 3.46 29.89
N TRP A 230 2.65 3.31 28.57
CA TRP A 230 2.81 2.03 27.89
C TRP A 230 4.17 1.37 28.16
N LYS A 231 5.24 2.17 28.09
CA LYS A 231 6.63 1.74 28.18
C LYS A 231 7.16 1.59 29.60
N SER A 232 6.36 1.88 30.64
CA SER A 232 6.77 1.71 32.03
C SER A 232 7.33 0.31 32.27
N VAL A 233 8.49 0.23 32.95
CA VAL A 233 9.33 -0.96 33.08
C VAL A 233 8.51 -2.19 33.50
N GLY A 234 8.58 -3.27 32.70
CA GLY A 234 7.89 -4.55 32.93
C GLY A 234 6.49 -4.65 32.34
N ALA A 235 5.78 -3.55 32.11
CA ALA A 235 4.41 -3.56 31.60
C ALA A 235 4.31 -3.71 30.08
N SER A 236 5.32 -3.24 29.32
CA SER A 236 5.25 -3.21 27.85
C SER A 236 5.24 -4.58 27.20
N GLN A 237 6.11 -5.50 27.63
CA GLN A 237 6.15 -6.88 27.13
C GLN A 237 4.89 -7.64 27.50
N HIS A 238 4.43 -7.52 28.75
CA HIS A 238 3.21 -8.17 29.22
C HIS A 238 1.98 -7.68 28.44
N ARG A 239 1.80 -6.35 28.30
CA ARG A 239 0.70 -5.78 27.51
C ARG A 239 0.77 -6.17 26.05
N MET A 240 1.96 -6.24 25.43
CA MET A 240 2.09 -6.74 24.06
C MET A 240 1.62 -8.20 23.93
N VAL A 241 1.98 -9.06 24.88
CA VAL A 241 1.52 -10.46 24.90
C VAL A 241 0.00 -10.53 25.08
N GLU A 242 -0.57 -9.74 25.99
CA GLU A 242 -2.02 -9.65 26.19
C GLU A 242 -2.75 -9.18 24.92
N LEU A 243 -2.22 -8.17 24.24
CA LEU A 243 -2.77 -7.70 22.98
C LEU A 243 -2.72 -8.77 21.90
N VAL A 244 -1.59 -9.46 21.73
CA VAL A 244 -1.45 -10.56 20.76
C VAL A 244 -2.44 -11.66 21.07
N GLY A 245 -2.61 -12.05 22.34
CA GLY A 245 -3.63 -13.03 22.75
C GLY A 245 -5.04 -12.55 22.40
N PHE A 246 -5.34 -11.27 22.61
CA PHE A 246 -6.64 -10.69 22.24
C PHE A 246 -6.90 -10.72 20.72
N ILE A 247 -5.88 -10.49 19.88
CA ILE A 247 -6.01 -10.65 18.41
C ILE A 247 -6.22 -12.11 18.05
N ASP A 248 -5.44 -13.02 18.65
CA ASP A 248 -5.50 -14.46 18.38
C ASP A 248 -6.91 -15.01 18.64
N GLU A 249 -7.48 -14.72 19.81
CA GLU A 249 -8.87 -15.10 20.15
C GLU A 249 -9.89 -14.51 19.16
N GLY A 250 -9.64 -13.30 18.65
CA GLY A 250 -10.49 -12.63 17.68
C GLY A 250 -10.47 -13.31 16.31
N LEU A 251 -9.29 -13.65 15.80
CA LEU A 251 -9.12 -14.35 14.52
C LEU A 251 -9.56 -15.81 14.62
N GLU A 252 -9.30 -16.52 15.73
CA GLU A 252 -9.80 -17.89 15.93
C GLU A 252 -11.33 -17.96 15.82
N LYS A 253 -12.04 -16.98 16.40
CA LYS A 253 -13.50 -16.89 16.27
C LYS A 253 -13.94 -16.55 14.84
N LEU A 254 -13.16 -15.73 14.14
CA LEU A 254 -13.45 -15.35 12.75
C LEU A 254 -13.31 -16.55 11.80
N PHE A 255 -12.34 -17.43 12.07
CA PHE A 255 -12.04 -18.63 11.28
C PHE A 255 -12.59 -19.93 11.89
N ASP A 256 -13.51 -19.87 12.86
CA ASP A 256 -14.13 -21.07 13.45
C ASP A 256 -14.85 -21.86 12.35
N GLU A 257 -14.46 -23.13 12.15
CA GLU A 257 -15.02 -24.04 11.14
C GLU A 257 -16.54 -24.22 11.28
N LYS A 258 -17.09 -23.96 12.47
CA LYS A 258 -18.54 -24.02 12.74
C LYS A 258 -19.30 -22.78 12.26
N GLY A 259 -18.61 -21.73 11.83
CA GLY A 259 -19.22 -20.50 11.30
C GLY A 259 -20.07 -19.73 12.31
N ASN A 260 -19.75 -19.84 13.61
CA ASN A 260 -20.54 -19.19 14.66
C ASN A 260 -20.40 -17.65 14.68
N GLY A 261 -19.37 -17.11 14.01
CA GLY A 261 -19.12 -15.66 13.92
C GLY A 261 -18.94 -15.02 15.29
N SER A 262 -19.61 -13.89 15.52
CA SER A 262 -19.65 -13.22 16.82
C SER A 262 -20.22 -14.09 17.97
N GLY A 263 -20.96 -15.16 17.65
CA GLY A 263 -21.67 -16.00 18.63
C GLY A 263 -22.97 -15.36 19.16
N TRP A 264 -23.37 -14.20 18.64
CA TRP A 264 -24.61 -13.53 19.04
C TRP A 264 -25.80 -14.07 18.26
N ILE A 265 -26.81 -14.53 19.01
CA ILE A 265 -28.11 -14.96 18.48
C ILE A 265 -29.08 -13.80 18.73
N LEU A 266 -29.56 -13.18 17.66
CA LEU A 266 -30.52 -12.07 17.69
C LEU A 266 -31.75 -12.44 16.87
N GLU A 267 -32.93 -12.02 17.34
CA GLU A 267 -34.17 -12.09 16.57
C GLU A 267 -34.22 -10.90 15.61
N GLY A 268 -34.19 -11.13 14.28
CA GLY A 268 -34.30 -10.10 13.24
C GLY A 268 -33.22 -10.16 12.13
N ASP A 269 -33.34 -9.26 11.16
CA ASP A 269 -32.50 -9.16 9.93
C ASP A 269 -31.13 -8.45 10.16
N GLY A 270 -30.93 -7.79 11.30
CA GLY A 270 -29.74 -6.97 11.59
C GLY A 270 -28.44 -7.73 11.89
N ARG A 271 -28.44 -9.07 11.83
CA ARG A 271 -27.24 -9.88 12.15
C ARG A 271 -26.12 -9.68 11.13
N ALA A 272 -26.46 -9.54 9.85
CA ALA A 272 -25.47 -9.41 8.77
C ALA A 272 -24.57 -8.18 8.95
N GLU A 273 -25.17 -7.01 9.23
CA GLU A 273 -24.45 -5.74 9.45
C GLU A 273 -23.58 -5.79 10.71
N LEU A 274 -24.10 -6.38 11.80
CA LEU A 274 -23.35 -6.55 13.05
C LEU A 274 -22.12 -7.45 12.87
N GLU A 275 -22.24 -8.54 12.11
CA GLU A 275 -21.09 -9.40 11.82
C GLU A 275 -20.01 -8.63 11.02
N ILE A 276 -20.42 -7.78 10.06
CA ILE A 276 -19.49 -6.91 9.30
C ILE A 276 -18.73 -5.96 10.24
N GLU A 277 -19.46 -5.25 11.10
CA GLU A 277 -18.83 -4.35 12.07
C GLU A 277 -17.89 -5.10 13.03
N TRP A 278 -18.28 -6.30 13.44
CA TRP A 278 -17.49 -7.19 14.29
C TRP A 278 -16.20 -7.64 13.59
N GLY A 279 -16.24 -7.98 12.31
CA GLY A 279 -15.06 -8.31 11.51
C GLY A 279 -14.14 -7.10 11.27
N MET A 280 -14.72 -5.94 10.93
CA MET A 280 -13.97 -4.72 10.65
C MET A 280 -13.11 -4.23 11.82
N ARG A 281 -13.48 -4.53 13.08
CA ARG A 281 -12.67 -4.14 14.25
C ARG A 281 -11.28 -4.82 14.24
N LEU A 282 -11.16 -6.02 13.69
CA LEU A 282 -9.91 -6.79 13.64
C LEU A 282 -8.89 -6.15 12.69
N LYS A 283 -9.35 -5.45 11.65
CA LYS A 283 -8.48 -4.67 10.73
C LYS A 283 -7.66 -3.63 11.48
N PHE A 284 -8.32 -2.76 12.26
CA PHE A 284 -7.65 -1.69 12.99
C PHE A 284 -6.72 -2.24 14.07
N LEU A 285 -7.16 -3.29 14.75
CA LEU A 285 -6.37 -4.02 15.74
C LEU A 285 -5.07 -4.58 15.13
N ALA A 286 -5.15 -5.20 13.95
CA ALA A 286 -3.98 -5.72 13.22
C ALA A 286 -3.03 -4.60 12.75
N GLN A 287 -3.55 -3.46 12.26
CA GLN A 287 -2.74 -2.29 11.87
C GLN A 287 -1.96 -1.67 13.03
N THR A 288 -2.47 -1.81 14.25
CA THR A 288 -1.86 -1.21 15.44
C THR A 288 -0.60 -1.96 15.87
N LEU A 289 -0.49 -3.25 15.54
CA LEU A 289 0.59 -4.13 15.99
C LEU A 289 1.51 -4.52 14.82
N HIS A 290 2.57 -3.74 14.64
CA HIS A 290 3.72 -4.05 13.78
C HIS A 290 4.62 -5.19 14.34
N PHE A 291 4.21 -5.86 15.42
CA PHE A 291 5.04 -6.77 16.23
C PHE A 291 4.50 -8.20 16.30
N HIS A 292 3.81 -8.68 15.27
CA HIS A 292 3.44 -10.10 15.23
C HIS A 292 4.69 -10.96 14.99
N GLY A 293 4.71 -12.19 15.52
CA GLY A 293 5.71 -13.19 15.14
C GLY A 293 5.26 -13.95 13.90
N PHE A 294 6.20 -14.38 13.04
CA PHE A 294 5.91 -15.21 11.86
C PHE A 294 5.06 -16.45 12.16
N SER A 295 5.21 -17.04 13.35
CA SER A 295 4.42 -18.20 13.79
C SER A 295 2.92 -17.90 13.92
N PHE A 296 2.56 -16.67 14.29
CA PHE A 296 1.16 -16.25 14.39
C PHE A 296 0.53 -16.16 13.00
N VAL A 297 1.21 -15.52 12.05
CA VAL A 297 0.70 -15.37 10.68
C VAL A 297 0.62 -16.73 9.98
N SER A 298 1.58 -17.61 10.23
CA SER A 298 1.55 -18.99 9.74
C SER A 298 0.36 -19.80 10.25
N LYS A 299 -0.07 -19.61 11.51
CA LYS A 299 -1.24 -20.31 12.10
C LYS A 299 -2.51 -20.05 11.29
N PHE A 300 -2.66 -18.84 10.77
CA PHE A 300 -3.80 -18.43 9.93
C PHE A 300 -3.47 -18.46 8.43
N LYS A 301 -2.45 -19.23 8.01
CA LYS A 301 -2.04 -19.39 6.60
C LYS A 301 -1.90 -18.06 5.86
N PHE A 302 -1.26 -17.08 6.50
CA PHE A 302 -1.06 -15.73 5.95
C PHE A 302 -2.36 -14.99 5.57
N LEU A 303 -3.51 -15.45 6.08
CA LEU A 303 -4.83 -14.96 5.70
C LEU A 303 -5.08 -15.13 4.20
N ASP A 304 -4.50 -16.15 3.56
CA ASP A 304 -4.75 -16.40 2.13
C ASP A 304 -6.15 -16.97 1.90
N ASP A 305 -6.59 -17.90 2.77
CA ASP A 305 -7.89 -18.60 2.73
C ASP A 305 -9.10 -17.74 3.17
N VAL A 306 -9.01 -16.41 3.17
CA VAL A 306 -10.09 -15.52 3.66
C VAL A 306 -11.34 -15.55 2.76
N GLY A 307 -11.25 -16.16 1.58
CA GLY A 307 -12.40 -16.46 0.71
C GLY A 307 -13.40 -17.48 1.31
N MET A 308 -13.08 -18.10 2.45
CA MET A 308 -13.99 -18.97 3.21
C MET A 308 -14.85 -18.21 4.24
N LEU A 309 -14.69 -16.89 4.36
CA LEU A 309 -15.53 -16.09 5.26
C LEU A 309 -16.99 -16.06 4.78
N HIS A 310 -17.91 -15.88 5.73
CA HIS A 310 -19.32 -15.65 5.42
C HIS A 310 -19.45 -14.48 4.41
N PRO A 311 -20.37 -14.53 3.41
CA PRO A 311 -20.45 -13.52 2.34
C PRO A 311 -20.51 -12.06 2.82
N THR A 312 -21.09 -11.81 4.00
CA THR A 312 -21.13 -10.49 4.63
C THR A 312 -19.72 -9.98 4.98
N LEU A 313 -18.82 -10.85 5.39
CA LEU A 313 -17.47 -10.53 5.85
C LEU A 313 -16.44 -10.43 4.71
N GLN A 314 -16.83 -10.72 3.47
CA GLN A 314 -15.94 -10.65 2.30
C GLN A 314 -15.32 -9.26 2.12
N ALA A 315 -16.05 -8.19 2.50
CA ALA A 315 -15.56 -6.81 2.45
C ALA A 315 -14.32 -6.56 3.34
N VAL A 316 -14.08 -7.42 4.34
CA VAL A 316 -12.96 -7.32 5.27
C VAL A 316 -11.75 -8.15 4.80
N ALA A 317 -11.95 -9.03 3.80
CA ALA A 317 -10.95 -9.99 3.36
C ALA A 317 -9.68 -9.32 2.81
N LEU A 318 -9.84 -8.51 1.76
CA LEU A 318 -8.71 -7.84 1.10
C LEU A 318 -7.91 -6.96 2.08
N PRO A 319 -8.54 -6.10 2.92
CA PRO A 319 -7.79 -5.36 3.93
C PRO A 319 -6.95 -6.21 4.89
N LEU A 320 -7.47 -7.35 5.36
CA LEU A 320 -6.73 -8.25 6.24
C LEU A 320 -5.56 -8.91 5.51
N GLN A 321 -5.77 -9.35 4.27
CA GLN A 321 -4.74 -9.90 3.39
C GLN A 321 -3.60 -8.90 3.16
N THR A 322 -3.93 -7.64 2.83
CA THR A 322 -2.94 -6.57 2.65
C THR A 322 -2.14 -6.32 3.94
N ILE A 323 -2.81 -6.27 5.10
CA ILE A 323 -2.13 -6.07 6.38
C ILE A 323 -1.18 -7.24 6.70
N SER A 324 -1.60 -8.49 6.44
CA SER A 324 -0.77 -9.68 6.61
C SER A 324 0.51 -9.61 5.78
N ALA A 325 0.40 -9.23 4.49
CA ALA A 325 1.53 -9.06 3.59
C ALA A 325 2.48 -7.94 4.07
N ILE A 326 1.95 -6.79 4.48
CA ILE A 326 2.76 -5.66 4.97
C ILE A 326 3.48 -6.02 6.27
N ILE A 327 2.79 -6.62 7.24
CA ILE A 327 3.36 -6.98 8.55
C ILE A 327 4.49 -8.00 8.36
N THR A 328 4.31 -9.02 7.52
CA THR A 328 5.34 -10.06 7.31
C THR A 328 6.61 -9.50 6.68
N VAL A 329 6.50 -8.59 5.71
CA VAL A 329 7.67 -7.87 5.16
C VAL A 329 8.29 -6.92 6.19
N ALA A 330 7.47 -6.21 6.97
CA ALA A 330 7.94 -5.30 8.01
C ALA A 330 8.71 -6.02 9.14
N ILE A 331 8.32 -7.25 9.49
CA ILE A 331 9.04 -8.09 10.45
C ILE A 331 10.41 -8.50 9.91
N LEU A 332 10.50 -8.86 8.63
CA LEU A 332 11.77 -9.19 7.99
C LEU A 332 12.69 -7.98 7.89
N ASN A 333 12.14 -6.77 7.72
CA ASN A 333 12.89 -5.53 7.72
C ASN A 333 14.17 -5.62 6.85
N VAL A 334 13.95 -5.94 5.57
CA VAL A 334 14.99 -6.36 4.62
C VAL A 334 16.18 -5.41 4.62
N ASP A 335 15.95 -4.10 4.55
CA ASP A 335 17.00 -3.09 4.52
C ASP A 335 17.96 -3.15 5.72
N ASN A 336 17.41 -3.21 6.94
CA ASN A 336 18.21 -3.35 8.15
C ASN A 336 18.95 -4.69 8.20
N CYS A 337 18.34 -5.76 7.68
CA CYS A 337 18.99 -7.06 7.57
C CYS A 337 20.15 -7.04 6.59
N LEU A 338 19.98 -6.50 5.39
CA LEU A 338 21.03 -6.41 4.38
C LEU A 338 22.19 -5.55 4.88
N THR A 339 21.90 -4.38 5.45
CA THR A 339 22.90 -3.51 6.06
C THR A 339 23.67 -4.22 7.19
N SER A 340 22.99 -5.04 8.00
CA SER A 340 23.62 -5.81 9.08
C SER A 340 24.47 -6.97 8.56
N LEU A 341 24.07 -7.59 7.45
CA LEU A 341 24.80 -8.67 6.80
C LEU A 341 26.05 -8.17 6.06
N GLU A 342 26.01 -6.95 5.51
CA GLU A 342 27.12 -6.30 4.81
C GLU A 342 28.20 -5.76 5.76
N LYS A 343 27.80 -5.24 6.93
CA LYS A 343 28.77 -4.88 7.97
C LYS A 343 29.58 -6.13 8.33
N ARG A 344 30.92 -6.08 8.14
CA ARG A 344 31.89 -7.08 8.61
C ARG A 344 31.91 -7.11 10.15
N LEU A 345 30.80 -7.47 10.77
CA LEU A 345 30.75 -7.87 12.16
C LEU A 345 31.31 -9.30 12.20
N ASP A 346 32.46 -9.49 12.84
CA ASP A 346 33.04 -10.79 13.18
C ASP A 346 32.14 -11.50 14.21
N LEU A 347 30.93 -11.84 13.77
CA LEU A 347 29.98 -12.64 14.52
C LEU A 347 30.60 -14.03 14.68
N ARG A 348 30.90 -14.39 15.93
CA ARG A 348 31.27 -15.75 16.27
C ARG A 348 30.03 -16.64 16.25
N PRO A 349 30.16 -17.96 16.06
CA PRO A 349 29.02 -18.89 16.17
C PRO A 349 28.23 -18.75 17.48
N ALA A 350 28.89 -18.47 18.61
CA ALA A 350 28.23 -18.17 19.89
C ALA A 350 27.32 -16.92 19.86
N GLY A 351 27.49 -16.04 18.87
CA GLY A 351 26.65 -14.88 18.64
C GLY A 351 25.22 -15.24 18.25
N LEU A 352 25.02 -16.39 17.59
CA LEU A 352 23.73 -16.91 17.15
C LEU A 352 22.96 -17.70 18.22
N ALA A 353 23.51 -17.83 19.43
CA ALA A 353 22.87 -18.53 20.53
C ALA A 353 21.53 -17.90 20.92
N GLU A 354 20.60 -18.77 21.33
CA GLU A 354 19.21 -18.43 21.67
C GLU A 354 19.14 -17.39 22.79
N ASP A 355 18.62 -16.22 22.45
CA ASP A 355 18.39 -15.12 23.39
C ASP A 355 17.11 -14.37 22.98
N PRO A 356 16.09 -14.29 23.84
CA PRO A 356 14.83 -13.64 23.53
C PRO A 356 14.94 -12.12 23.34
N ASN A 357 16.03 -11.48 23.78
CA ASN A 357 16.23 -10.04 23.63
C ASN A 357 17.12 -9.67 22.41
N LYS A 358 17.62 -10.66 21.66
CA LYS A 358 18.41 -10.40 20.45
C LYS A 358 17.51 -10.23 19.22
N PRO A 359 17.92 -9.39 18.25
CA PRO A 359 17.29 -9.37 16.92
C PRO A 359 17.25 -10.77 16.31
N TRP A 360 16.17 -11.09 15.59
CA TRP A 360 15.93 -12.42 15.04
C TRP A 360 17.05 -12.90 14.10
N LEU A 361 17.70 -11.98 13.38
CA LEU A 361 18.85 -12.26 12.48
C LEU A 361 20.09 -12.80 13.22
N PHE A 362 20.14 -12.64 14.54
CA PHE A 362 21.20 -13.17 15.41
C PHE A 362 20.73 -14.33 16.28
N ASN A 363 19.62 -14.98 15.89
CA ASN A 363 19.10 -16.15 16.57
C ASN A 363 18.88 -17.28 15.55
N GLU A 364 19.70 -18.32 15.65
CA GLU A 364 19.63 -19.47 14.74
C GLU A 364 18.24 -20.12 14.72
N THR A 365 17.63 -20.32 15.90
CA THR A 365 16.32 -20.98 16.00
C THR A 365 15.22 -20.17 15.31
N ALA A 366 15.30 -18.84 15.41
CA ALA A 366 14.37 -17.93 14.75
C ALA A 366 14.53 -17.97 13.22
N ILE A 367 15.76 -17.99 12.73
CA ILE A 367 16.06 -18.09 11.29
C ILE A 367 15.52 -19.38 10.70
N VAL A 368 15.82 -20.54 11.33
CA VAL A 368 15.34 -21.85 10.86
C VAL A 368 13.81 -21.87 10.84
N LYS A 369 13.16 -21.38 11.89
CA LYS A 369 11.70 -21.35 11.98
C LYS A 369 11.05 -20.44 10.92
N ILE A 370 11.62 -19.25 10.67
CA ILE A 370 11.14 -18.34 9.61
C ILE A 370 11.31 -19.01 8.24
N HIS A 371 12.45 -19.67 8.02
CA HIS A 371 12.72 -20.38 6.78
C HIS A 371 11.70 -21.50 6.52
N GLU A 372 11.42 -22.35 7.50
CA GLU A 372 10.40 -23.41 7.39
C GLU A 372 9.02 -22.84 7.04
N ILE A 373 8.58 -21.81 7.78
CA ILE A 373 7.28 -21.16 7.57
C ILE A 373 7.16 -20.61 6.13
N LEU A 374 8.20 -19.99 5.60
CA LEU A 374 8.17 -19.37 4.28
C LEU A 374 8.31 -20.38 3.14
N ILE A 375 9.03 -21.48 3.34
CA ILE A 375 9.02 -22.62 2.40
C ILE A 375 7.63 -23.23 2.34
N ASP A 376 7.02 -23.49 3.49
CA ASP A 376 5.68 -24.07 3.55
C ASP A 376 4.68 -23.16 2.83
N ALA A 377 4.75 -21.84 3.07
CA ALA A 377 3.93 -20.86 2.39
C ALA A 377 4.15 -20.83 0.87
N ALA A 378 5.41 -20.87 0.42
CA ALA A 378 5.75 -20.90 -1.00
C ALA A 378 5.30 -22.20 -1.69
N SER A 379 5.35 -23.33 -0.98
CA SER A 379 4.88 -24.63 -1.47
C SER A 379 3.35 -24.71 -1.55
N ALA A 380 2.67 -24.06 -0.60
CA ALA A 380 1.21 -23.95 -0.56
C ALA A 380 0.66 -22.86 -1.50
N LYS A 381 1.56 -22.05 -2.10
CA LYS A 381 1.24 -20.97 -3.05
C LYS A 381 0.33 -19.88 -2.44
N TYR A 382 0.61 -19.51 -1.20
CA TYR A 382 -0.13 -18.41 -0.56
C TYR A 382 0.26 -17.07 -1.21
N ILE A 383 -0.71 -16.43 -1.88
CA ILE A 383 -0.53 -15.16 -2.60
C ILE A 383 -0.09 -14.06 -1.63
N THR A 384 -0.73 -14.01 -0.45
CA THR A 384 -0.46 -13.01 0.59
C THR A 384 0.92 -13.14 1.23
N ALA A 385 1.53 -14.32 1.18
CA ALA A 385 2.87 -14.55 1.73
C ALA A 385 3.98 -14.16 0.73
N GLY A 386 3.67 -14.03 -0.56
CA GLY A 386 4.69 -13.91 -1.58
C GLY A 386 5.63 -12.70 -1.43
N PRO A 387 5.20 -11.49 -1.00
CA PRO A 387 6.13 -10.40 -0.69
C PRO A 387 7.16 -10.78 0.40
N ALA A 388 6.74 -11.53 1.42
CA ALA A 388 7.63 -12.00 2.47
C ALA A 388 8.55 -13.14 1.98
N VAL A 389 8.05 -14.03 1.11
CA VAL A 389 8.86 -15.07 0.46
C VAL A 389 9.95 -14.45 -0.41
N LEU A 390 9.62 -13.41 -1.18
CA LEU A 390 10.58 -12.67 -1.99
C LEU A 390 11.62 -11.95 -1.12
N ALA A 391 11.17 -11.24 -0.08
CA ALA A 391 12.05 -10.60 0.88
C ALA A 391 13.05 -11.60 1.50
N TRP A 392 12.57 -12.80 1.83
CA TRP A 392 13.40 -13.86 2.37
C TRP A 392 14.36 -14.47 1.35
N SER A 393 13.97 -14.62 0.07
CA SER A 393 14.89 -15.13 -0.96
C SER A 393 16.11 -14.19 -1.13
N VAL A 394 15.89 -12.88 -1.06
CA VAL A 394 16.95 -11.86 -1.08
C VAL A 394 17.85 -11.98 0.15
N ILE A 395 17.27 -12.02 1.37
CA ILE A 395 18.05 -12.17 2.61
C ILE A 395 18.88 -13.47 2.57
N LEU A 396 18.28 -14.58 2.17
CA LEU A 396 18.94 -15.88 2.05
C LEU A 396 20.10 -15.85 1.05
N LYS A 397 19.93 -15.17 -0.10
CA LYS A 397 21.01 -14.97 -1.07
C LYS A 397 22.18 -14.20 -0.45
N HIS A 398 21.93 -13.13 0.30
CA HIS A 398 22.99 -12.35 0.95
C HIS A 398 23.71 -13.14 2.04
N ILE A 399 23.00 -13.91 2.87
CA ILE A 399 23.61 -14.83 3.85
C ILE A 399 24.55 -15.81 3.13
N LYS A 400 24.09 -16.40 2.02
CA LYS A 400 24.89 -17.35 1.24
C LYS A 400 26.12 -16.71 0.60
N VAL A 401 25.98 -15.52 0.01
CA VAL A 401 27.11 -14.78 -0.59
C VAL A 401 28.16 -14.48 0.48
N ARG A 402 27.74 -14.06 1.68
CA ARG A 402 28.61 -13.84 2.83
C ARG A 402 29.39 -15.09 3.22
N VAL A 403 28.70 -16.22 3.44
CA VAL A 403 29.34 -17.51 3.78
C VAL A 403 30.28 -17.96 2.67
N SER A 404 29.89 -17.83 1.40
CA SER A 404 30.72 -18.20 0.25
C SER A 404 31.98 -17.36 0.13
N ASN A 405 31.88 -16.05 0.39
CA ASN A 405 33.02 -15.14 0.43
C ASN A 405 33.99 -15.50 1.57
N GLN A 406 33.48 -15.84 2.76
CA GLN A 406 34.30 -16.30 3.88
C GLN A 406 35.02 -17.61 3.54
N LYS A 407 34.32 -18.60 2.95
CA LYS A 407 34.93 -19.87 2.51
C LYS A 407 36.02 -19.64 1.45
N ARG A 408 35.80 -18.70 0.53
CA ARG A 408 36.79 -18.31 -0.49
C ARG A 408 38.02 -17.66 0.16
N LEU A 409 37.84 -16.79 1.15
CA LEU A 409 38.94 -16.19 1.92
C LEU A 409 39.73 -17.24 2.72
N GLN A 410 39.04 -18.15 3.41
CA GLN A 410 39.65 -19.29 4.10
C GLN A 410 40.49 -20.14 3.15
N ARG A 411 39.96 -20.47 1.97
CA ARG A 411 40.67 -21.24 0.96
C ARG A 411 41.91 -20.51 0.46
N ARG A 412 41.81 -19.23 0.13
CA ARG A 412 42.96 -18.42 -0.31
C ARG A 412 44.07 -18.39 0.74
N ARG A 413 43.73 -18.21 2.02
CA ARG A 413 44.70 -18.29 3.12
C ARG A 413 45.30 -19.68 3.29
N TYR A 414 44.50 -20.75 3.15
CA TYR A 414 45.00 -22.13 3.21
C TYR A 414 45.94 -22.46 2.05
N GLU A 415 45.70 -21.89 0.87
CA GLU A 415 46.54 -22.04 -0.32
C GLU A 415 47.79 -21.14 -0.30
N GLY A 416 48.01 -20.37 0.77
CA GLY A 416 49.18 -19.50 0.94
C GLY A 416 49.19 -18.27 0.02
N LEU A 417 48.04 -17.91 -0.56
CA LEU A 417 47.87 -16.70 -1.36
C LEU A 417 47.58 -15.54 -0.40
N GLY A 418 48.57 -14.67 -0.18
CA GLY A 418 48.43 -13.47 0.64
C GLY A 418 47.42 -12.47 0.06
N ASP A 419 46.72 -11.76 0.93
CA ASP A 419 45.90 -10.61 0.53
C ASP A 419 46.84 -9.42 0.27
N ASP A 420 47.34 -9.27 -0.97
CA ASP A 420 48.25 -8.16 -1.36
C ASP A 420 47.54 -6.78 -1.41
N ASP A 421 46.26 -6.67 -1.01
CA ASP A 421 45.44 -5.47 -1.20
C ASP A 421 44.94 -4.78 0.11
N GLU A 422 45.32 -5.23 1.31
CA GLU A 422 44.97 -4.51 2.56
C GLU A 422 46.25 -3.95 3.23
N GLU A 423 46.52 -2.65 3.03
CA GLU A 423 47.39 -1.84 3.90
C GLU A 423 46.85 -1.87 5.34
N SER A 424 47.30 -2.82 6.15
CA SER A 424 47.22 -2.71 7.61
C SER A 424 48.61 -2.93 8.20
N ASP A 425 49.24 -1.83 8.59
CA ASP A 425 50.45 -1.79 9.42
C ASP A 425 50.15 -2.36 10.83
N GLU A 426 50.18 -3.67 10.99
CA GLU A 426 50.47 -4.30 12.29
C GLU A 426 51.01 -5.71 12.08
N ALA A 427 52.33 -5.85 12.20
CA ALA A 427 53.02 -7.13 12.09
C ALA A 427 52.61 -8.06 13.24
N LEU A 428 51.84 -9.11 12.93
CA LEU A 428 51.56 -10.20 13.87
C LEU A 428 52.78 -11.15 13.99
N PRO A 429 53.04 -11.72 15.19
CA PRO A 429 54.22 -12.56 15.41
C PRO A 429 54.15 -13.86 14.61
N ALA A 430 55.26 -14.22 13.98
CA ALA A 430 55.42 -15.47 13.24
C ALA A 430 55.20 -16.69 14.16
N GLY A 431 54.29 -17.58 13.75
CA GLY A 431 54.13 -18.90 14.35
C GLY A 431 52.77 -19.24 14.93
N LEU A 432 51.68 -18.95 14.22
CA LEU A 432 50.43 -19.73 14.17
C LEU A 432 49.56 -19.04 13.11
N GLU A 433 49.52 -19.57 11.88
CA GLU A 433 48.54 -19.11 10.89
C GLU A 433 47.15 -19.46 11.44
N ALA A 434 46.50 -18.48 12.07
CA ALA A 434 45.15 -18.64 12.58
C ALA A 434 44.21 -18.83 11.38
N ILE A 435 43.77 -20.07 11.17
CA ILE A 435 42.67 -20.41 10.27
C ILE A 435 41.54 -19.42 10.56
N LEU A 436 41.16 -18.63 9.55
CA LEU A 436 40.06 -17.68 9.65
C LEU A 436 38.82 -18.46 10.12
N ALA A 437 38.18 -18.05 11.22
CA ALA A 437 37.04 -18.78 11.77
C ALA A 437 35.90 -18.91 10.72
N PRO A 438 35.13 -20.02 10.74
CA PRO A 438 33.94 -20.16 9.89
C PRO A 438 32.95 -19.03 10.17
N ASP A 439 32.20 -18.65 9.13
CA ASP A 439 31.16 -17.63 9.30
C ASP A 439 30.05 -18.20 10.21
N ALA A 440 29.51 -17.37 11.11
CA ALA A 440 28.48 -17.80 12.05
C ALA A 440 27.25 -18.41 11.37
N TYR A 441 26.90 -17.98 10.14
CA TYR A 441 25.72 -18.48 9.43
C TYR A 441 25.95 -19.81 8.70
N GLU A 442 27.16 -20.38 8.73
CA GLU A 442 27.47 -21.63 8.03
C GLU A 442 26.62 -22.81 8.51
N ASP A 443 26.54 -23.03 9.82
CA ASP A 443 25.73 -24.09 10.44
C ASP A 443 24.24 -23.92 10.11
N VAL A 444 23.77 -22.67 10.09
CA VAL A 444 22.38 -22.33 9.74
C VAL A 444 22.10 -22.69 8.28
N LEU A 445 23.02 -22.37 7.36
CA LEU A 445 22.89 -22.64 5.93
C LEU A 445 22.84 -24.15 5.64
N GLU A 446 23.59 -24.95 6.40
CA GLU A 446 23.55 -26.42 6.33
C GLU A 446 22.20 -26.97 6.80
N LYS A 447 21.67 -26.45 7.92
CA LYS A 447 20.36 -26.87 8.47
C LYS A 447 19.22 -26.58 7.50
N ILE A 448 19.23 -25.41 6.87
CA ILE A 448 18.18 -24.98 5.93
C ILE A 448 18.40 -25.48 4.50
N LYS A 449 19.49 -26.20 4.22
CA LYS A 449 19.86 -26.67 2.87
C LYS A 449 19.77 -25.56 1.82
N GLY A 450 20.35 -24.40 2.09
CA GLY A 450 20.25 -23.20 1.23
C GLY A 450 20.98 -23.32 -0.11
N THR A 451 20.43 -24.09 -1.05
CA THR A 451 20.95 -24.24 -2.42
C THR A 451 20.60 -23.03 -3.30
N ASP A 452 21.30 -22.84 -4.44
CA ASP A 452 20.90 -21.78 -5.39
C ASP A 452 19.53 -22.06 -5.98
N GLU A 453 19.25 -23.32 -6.31
CA GLU A 453 17.95 -23.78 -6.81
C GLU A 453 16.80 -23.42 -5.86
N LEU A 454 17.02 -23.50 -4.55
CA LEU A 454 16.00 -23.14 -3.56
C LEU A 454 15.76 -21.62 -3.52
N VAL A 455 16.81 -20.81 -3.61
CA VAL A 455 16.67 -19.34 -3.67
C VAL A 455 15.91 -18.95 -4.93
N ASP A 456 16.26 -19.55 -6.07
CA ASP A 456 15.62 -19.30 -7.35
C ASP A 456 14.16 -19.75 -7.33
N TYR A 457 13.88 -20.93 -6.74
CA TYR A 457 12.51 -21.43 -6.54
C TYR A 457 11.66 -20.46 -5.69
N LEU A 458 12.19 -19.97 -4.57
CA LEU A 458 11.46 -19.04 -3.70
C LEU A 458 11.19 -17.70 -4.41
N ALA A 459 12.18 -17.17 -5.11
CA ALA A 459 12.03 -15.93 -5.87
C ALA A 459 10.99 -16.09 -7.00
N LEU A 460 11.08 -17.18 -7.77
CA LEU A 460 10.18 -17.44 -8.88
C LEU A 460 8.74 -17.72 -8.40
N SER A 461 8.59 -18.50 -7.33
CA SER A 461 7.29 -18.77 -6.70
C SER A 461 6.66 -17.47 -6.21
N ALA A 462 7.41 -16.60 -5.53
CA ALA A 462 6.89 -15.33 -5.07
C ALA A 462 6.43 -14.42 -6.22
N VAL A 463 7.21 -14.30 -7.30
CA VAL A 463 6.86 -13.43 -8.43
C VAL A 463 5.62 -13.96 -9.16
N ASN A 464 5.59 -15.26 -9.47
CA ASN A 464 4.49 -15.87 -10.23
C ASN A 464 3.17 -15.93 -9.43
N GLU A 465 3.24 -16.25 -8.14
CA GLU A 465 2.03 -16.48 -7.33
C GLU A 465 1.48 -15.16 -6.72
N SER A 466 2.30 -14.14 -6.47
CA SER A 466 1.82 -12.85 -5.94
C SER A 466 1.02 -12.00 -6.93
N ARG A 467 0.88 -12.42 -8.20
CA ARG A 467 0.25 -11.63 -9.28
C ARG A 467 0.71 -10.16 -9.28
N MET A 468 1.99 -9.93 -8.97
CA MET A 468 2.59 -8.59 -8.99
C MET A 468 2.55 -7.99 -10.41
N GLU A 469 2.31 -8.83 -11.43
CA GLU A 469 2.09 -8.44 -12.82
C GLU A 469 0.68 -7.86 -13.09
N ASP A 470 -0.35 -8.27 -12.32
CA ASP A 470 -1.75 -7.85 -12.56
C ASP A 470 -2.18 -6.65 -11.70
N SER A 471 -1.47 -6.40 -10.60
CA SER A 471 -1.72 -5.25 -9.74
C SER A 471 -0.76 -4.16 -10.15
N ASN A 472 -1.21 -3.18 -10.92
CA ASN A 472 -0.44 -1.97 -11.19
C ASN A 472 0.06 -1.43 -9.84
N ILE A 473 1.37 -1.55 -9.58
CA ILE A 473 2.11 -0.88 -8.48
C ILE A 473 1.87 0.66 -8.50
N TRP A 474 1.09 1.15 -9.46
CA TRP A 474 0.99 2.50 -9.95
C TRP A 474 -0.45 3.06 -9.89
N ASP A 475 -1.43 2.29 -9.40
CA ASP A 475 -2.75 2.83 -9.00
C ASP A 475 -2.64 3.83 -7.83
N PHE A 476 -1.46 3.95 -7.21
CA PHE A 476 -1.14 4.94 -6.19
C PHE A 476 -1.02 6.37 -6.73
N VAL A 477 -0.88 6.56 -8.05
CA VAL A 477 -0.73 7.89 -8.68
C VAL A 477 -2.00 8.75 -8.56
N ASP A 478 -3.16 8.16 -8.24
CA ASP A 478 -4.41 8.89 -8.02
C ASP A 478 -4.64 9.36 -6.57
N LEU A 479 -3.75 9.06 -5.61
CA LEU A 479 -3.96 9.35 -4.18
C LEU A 479 -3.50 10.75 -3.75
N ARG A 480 -3.87 11.78 -4.51
CA ARG A 480 -3.56 13.19 -4.16
C ARG A 480 -4.42 13.77 -3.03
N ASP A 481 -5.36 12.99 -2.48
CA ASP A 481 -6.30 13.44 -1.44
C ASP A 481 -5.86 13.11 -0.01
N VAL A 482 -4.64 12.63 0.20
CA VAL A 482 -4.12 12.43 1.56
C VAL A 482 -2.87 13.30 1.74
N GLU A 483 -3.01 14.40 2.48
CA GLU A 483 -1.93 15.34 2.89
C GLU A 483 -0.80 14.70 3.74
N ASN A 484 -0.56 13.40 3.63
CA ASN A 484 0.43 12.67 4.42
C ASN A 484 1.70 12.40 3.59
N GLY A 485 2.80 13.07 3.95
CA GLY A 485 4.14 12.90 3.37
C GLY A 485 4.83 11.55 3.67
N TYR A 486 4.07 10.46 3.79
CA TYR A 486 4.53 9.07 3.97
C TYR A 486 4.09 8.19 2.81
N GLU A 487 4.06 8.77 1.62
CA GLU A 487 3.81 8.01 0.41
C GLU A 487 5.07 7.18 0.08
N PRO A 488 4.97 5.86 -0.13
CA PRO A 488 6.09 5.01 -0.57
C PRO A 488 6.86 5.59 -1.76
N MET A 489 6.17 6.34 -2.61
CA MET A 489 6.70 7.10 -3.73
C MET A 489 7.73 8.14 -3.30
N THR A 490 7.51 8.86 -2.20
CA THR A 490 8.48 9.83 -1.68
C THR A 490 9.78 9.12 -1.26
N TYR A 491 9.67 7.99 -0.57
CA TYR A 491 10.84 7.21 -0.15
C TYR A 491 11.63 6.68 -1.35
N PHE A 492 10.93 6.10 -2.33
CA PHE A 492 11.53 5.62 -3.57
C PHE A 492 12.33 6.73 -4.26
N VAL A 493 11.78 7.93 -4.40
CA VAL A 493 12.44 9.04 -5.11
C VAL A 493 13.58 9.68 -4.31
N THR A 494 13.50 9.67 -2.98
CA THR A 494 14.62 10.13 -2.15
C THR A 494 15.84 9.20 -2.21
N ASP A 495 15.62 7.91 -2.52
CA ASP A 495 16.71 6.95 -2.70
C ASP A 495 17.23 7.00 -4.14
N MET A 496 18.24 7.85 -4.35
CA MET A 496 18.87 8.05 -5.65
C MET A 496 19.52 6.78 -6.23
N ASP A 497 19.94 5.85 -5.37
CA ASP A 497 20.56 4.59 -5.80
C ASP A 497 19.49 3.64 -6.33
N LEU A 498 18.37 3.54 -5.62
CA LEU A 498 17.20 2.76 -6.05
C LEU A 498 16.62 3.30 -7.36
N VAL A 499 16.37 4.61 -7.45
CA VAL A 499 15.90 5.26 -8.68
C VAL A 499 16.86 4.98 -9.83
N ARG A 500 18.18 5.09 -9.60
CA ARG A 500 19.19 4.83 -10.64
C ARG A 500 19.13 3.39 -11.15
N VAL A 501 18.99 2.39 -10.28
CA VAL A 501 18.94 0.97 -10.68
C VAL A 501 17.69 0.70 -11.54
N PHE A 502 16.52 1.15 -11.09
CA PHE A 502 15.28 0.99 -11.85
C PHE A 502 15.31 1.78 -13.16
N TRP A 503 15.82 3.01 -13.12
CA TRP A 503 15.98 3.86 -14.30
C TRP A 503 16.89 3.21 -15.34
N GLN A 504 18.06 2.72 -14.94
CA GLN A 504 19.00 2.06 -15.85
C GLN A 504 18.38 0.81 -16.48
N SER A 505 17.73 -0.04 -15.68
CA SER A 505 17.09 -1.26 -16.17
C SER A 505 15.95 -0.97 -17.17
N ALA A 506 15.03 -0.07 -16.80
CA ALA A 506 13.91 0.30 -17.67
C ALA A 506 14.39 1.04 -18.93
N SER A 507 15.35 1.96 -18.78
CA SER A 507 15.96 2.71 -19.87
C SER A 507 16.67 1.79 -20.87
N ALA A 508 17.29 0.70 -20.39
CA ALA A 508 18.03 -0.24 -21.22
C ALA A 508 17.14 -1.15 -22.07
N ARG A 509 15.85 -1.28 -21.74
CA ARG A 509 14.88 -2.11 -22.50
C ARG A 509 13.93 -1.28 -23.37
N TYR A 510 13.95 0.04 -23.21
CA TYR A 510 13.14 0.95 -24.00
C TYR A 510 13.70 1.12 -25.44
N PRO A 511 12.86 1.19 -26.49
CA PRO A 511 11.39 1.13 -26.51
C PRO A 511 10.76 -0.28 -26.56
N TRP A 512 11.54 -1.35 -26.67
CA TRP A 512 11.02 -2.72 -26.75
C TRP A 512 10.08 -3.08 -25.58
N GLU A 513 10.46 -2.77 -24.35
CA GLU A 513 9.58 -2.81 -23.17
C GLU A 513 9.25 -1.37 -22.74
N ALA A 514 8.21 -0.79 -23.36
CA ALA A 514 7.86 0.62 -23.17
C ALA A 514 7.27 0.93 -21.78
N SER A 515 6.41 0.04 -21.27
CA SER A 515 5.59 0.27 -20.07
C SER A 515 6.40 0.58 -18.79
N PRO A 516 7.43 -0.22 -18.41
CA PRO A 516 8.21 0.05 -17.18
C PRO A 516 8.87 1.43 -17.17
N PHE A 517 9.39 1.85 -18.33
CA PHE A 517 10.04 3.15 -18.49
C PHE A 517 9.06 4.31 -18.39
N GLN A 518 7.95 4.25 -19.13
CA GLN A 518 6.95 5.34 -19.14
C GLN A 518 6.30 5.51 -17.77
N THR A 519 6.03 4.40 -17.09
CA THR A 519 5.47 4.41 -15.75
C THR A 519 6.42 5.05 -14.74
N LEU A 520 7.70 4.68 -14.75
CA LEU A 520 8.73 5.29 -13.90
C LEU A 520 8.83 6.81 -14.14
N VAL A 521 8.75 7.25 -15.40
CA VAL A 521 8.74 8.67 -15.74
C VAL A 521 7.54 9.41 -15.15
N ARG A 522 6.32 8.87 -15.26
CA ARG A 522 5.11 9.48 -14.67
C ARG A 522 5.20 9.58 -13.16
N SER A 523 5.67 8.51 -12.53
CA SER A 523 5.92 8.41 -11.09
C SER A 523 6.89 9.49 -10.60
N LEU A 524 8.00 9.69 -11.29
CA LEU A 524 8.98 10.74 -10.97
C LEU A 524 8.41 12.15 -11.18
N ALA A 525 7.52 12.33 -12.16
CA ALA A 525 6.88 13.62 -12.42
C ALA A 525 5.80 13.98 -11.40
N TYR A 526 5.15 12.99 -10.78
CA TYR A 526 4.14 13.23 -9.75
C TYR A 526 4.71 13.94 -8.51
N LEU A 527 6.02 13.74 -8.23
CA LEU A 527 6.74 14.27 -7.07
C LEU A 527 7.47 15.60 -7.33
N HIS A 528 7.29 16.18 -8.51
CA HIS A 528 7.86 17.49 -8.86
C HIS A 528 7.29 18.57 -7.93
N GLY A 529 8.08 19.02 -6.94
CA GLY A 529 7.69 20.05 -5.97
C GLY A 529 7.92 19.71 -4.48
N HIS A 530 8.48 18.54 -4.13
CA HIS A 530 8.84 18.22 -2.75
C HIS A 530 10.34 18.01 -2.57
N GLY A 531 11.04 19.06 -2.08
CA GLY A 531 12.41 18.97 -1.58
C GLY A 531 13.43 19.89 -2.27
N GLU A 532 14.49 20.25 -1.55
CA GLU A 532 15.61 21.08 -2.02
C GLU A 532 16.41 20.42 -3.17
N THR A 533 16.25 19.12 -3.39
CA THR A 533 16.82 18.39 -4.52
C THR A 533 15.85 18.45 -5.70
N ALA A 534 15.83 19.61 -6.38
CA ALA A 534 15.07 19.80 -7.60
C ALA A 534 15.49 18.75 -8.65
N HIS A 535 14.68 17.71 -8.83
CA HIS A 535 14.84 16.81 -9.96
C HIS A 535 14.70 17.62 -11.26
N ASP A 536 15.52 17.30 -12.26
CA ASP A 536 15.37 17.87 -13.59
C ASP A 536 13.93 17.69 -14.09
N SER A 537 13.46 18.64 -14.88
CA SER A 537 12.17 18.56 -15.57
C SER A 537 11.91 17.15 -16.13
N ILE A 538 10.70 16.62 -15.94
CA ILE A 538 10.22 15.40 -16.60
C ILE A 538 10.52 15.41 -18.10
N PHE A 539 10.37 16.57 -18.75
CA PHE A 539 10.61 16.71 -20.19
C PHE A 539 12.08 16.52 -20.53
N LYS A 540 13.02 17.02 -19.71
CA LYS A 540 14.45 16.77 -19.90
C LYS A 540 14.81 15.30 -19.73
N LEU A 541 14.21 14.65 -18.73
CA LEU A 541 14.42 13.23 -18.43
C LEU A 541 13.92 12.33 -19.57
N LEU A 542 12.80 12.69 -20.19
CA LEU A 542 12.23 12.01 -21.35
C LEU A 542 13.02 12.24 -22.63
N ASP A 543 13.56 13.44 -22.82
CA ASP A 543 14.00 13.86 -24.14
C ASP A 543 15.43 13.45 -24.48
N LYS A 544 16.38 13.52 -23.54
CA LYS A 544 17.75 13.09 -23.85
C LYS A 544 17.94 11.60 -23.57
N ARG A 545 17.91 10.78 -24.62
CA ARG A 545 18.04 9.32 -24.54
C ARG A 545 19.37 8.87 -25.15
N GLN A 546 20.06 7.93 -24.51
CA GLN A 546 21.39 7.44 -24.94
C GLN A 546 21.38 6.03 -25.54
N THR A 547 20.29 5.29 -25.33
CA THR A 547 20.17 3.88 -25.70
C THR A 547 18.84 3.60 -26.36
N PHE A 548 18.84 2.74 -27.38
CA PHE A 548 17.65 2.32 -28.11
C PHE A 548 17.64 0.79 -28.26
N THR A 549 16.63 0.14 -27.73
CA THR A 549 16.48 -1.33 -27.82
C THR A 549 15.55 -1.72 -28.96
N TYR A 550 16.07 -2.51 -29.90
CA TYR A 550 15.48 -2.75 -31.20
C TYR A 550 15.33 -4.26 -31.48
N PRO A 551 14.12 -4.78 -31.76
CA PRO A 551 13.96 -6.14 -32.27
C PRO A 551 14.35 -6.17 -33.76
N LEU A 552 15.43 -6.87 -34.08
CA LEU A 552 15.93 -6.96 -35.45
C LEU A 552 14.94 -7.69 -36.36
N PRO A 553 14.86 -7.31 -37.65
CA PRO A 553 14.07 -8.04 -38.63
C PRO A 553 14.44 -9.53 -38.69
N TYR A 554 13.48 -10.38 -39.04
CA TYR A 554 13.73 -11.81 -39.19
C TYR A 554 14.87 -12.07 -40.20
N GLN A 555 15.87 -12.88 -39.80
CA GLN A 555 17.09 -13.17 -40.58
C GLN A 555 17.95 -11.93 -40.90
N PHE A 556 17.94 -10.89 -40.05
CA PHE A 556 18.79 -9.73 -40.21
C PHE A 556 20.28 -10.12 -40.14
N ALA A 557 21.03 -9.80 -41.19
CA ALA A 557 22.45 -10.13 -41.36
C ALA A 557 23.35 -8.90 -41.49
N ASP A 558 22.79 -7.68 -41.40
CA ASP A 558 23.51 -6.42 -41.60
C ASP A 558 24.15 -5.93 -40.28
N TYR A 559 24.89 -6.82 -39.60
CA TYR A 559 25.71 -6.50 -38.42
C TYR A 559 26.99 -7.35 -38.38
N GLU A 560 28.02 -6.84 -37.74
CA GLU A 560 29.29 -7.51 -37.47
C GLU A 560 29.43 -7.74 -35.96
N THR A 561 29.92 -8.91 -35.55
CA THR A 561 30.31 -9.15 -34.16
C THR A 561 31.62 -8.43 -33.86
N ILE A 562 31.69 -7.78 -32.70
CA ILE A 562 32.89 -7.09 -32.21
C ILE A 562 33.27 -7.67 -30.85
N GLN A 563 34.54 -7.62 -30.48
CA GLN A 563 35.02 -8.06 -29.16
C GLN A 563 34.64 -9.52 -28.84
N GLU A 564 34.85 -10.43 -29.79
CA GLU A 564 34.56 -11.87 -29.59
C GLU A 564 35.41 -12.49 -28.47
N GLU A 565 36.56 -11.89 -28.15
CA GLU A 565 37.43 -12.27 -27.03
C GLU A 565 36.76 -12.10 -25.65
N ASP A 566 35.80 -11.17 -25.52
CA ASP A 566 35.09 -10.88 -24.27
C ASP A 566 33.80 -11.72 -24.12
N ASN A 567 33.41 -12.49 -25.15
CA ASN A 567 32.21 -13.34 -25.19
C ASN A 567 30.93 -12.63 -24.71
N ASN A 568 30.80 -11.32 -24.98
CA ASN A 568 29.74 -10.46 -24.47
C ASN A 568 28.63 -10.16 -25.49
N ASN A 569 28.59 -10.91 -26.61
CA ASN A 569 27.63 -10.72 -27.71
C ASN A 569 27.57 -9.28 -28.28
N SER A 570 28.70 -8.56 -28.28
CA SER A 570 28.76 -7.21 -28.84
C SER A 570 28.68 -7.22 -30.36
N ILE A 571 27.93 -6.27 -30.89
CA ILE A 571 27.68 -6.11 -32.32
C ILE A 571 27.91 -4.66 -32.77
N LYS A 572 28.11 -4.52 -34.08
CA LYS A 572 28.20 -3.25 -34.78
C LYS A 572 27.36 -3.31 -36.04
N LEU A 573 26.47 -2.35 -36.22
CA LEU A 573 25.62 -2.29 -37.41
C LEU A 573 26.45 -1.99 -38.66
N THR A 574 26.19 -2.70 -39.76
CA THR A 574 26.83 -2.41 -41.07
C THR A 574 25.96 -1.50 -41.92
N ARG A 575 24.67 -1.38 -41.60
CA ARG A 575 23.69 -0.51 -42.28
C ARG A 575 22.88 0.31 -41.28
N ASP A 576 22.30 1.40 -41.80
CA ASP A 576 21.37 2.23 -41.05
C ASP A 576 20.09 1.44 -40.75
N LEU A 577 19.57 1.54 -39.52
CA LEU A 577 18.26 1.02 -39.14
C LEU A 577 17.25 2.16 -39.02
N PRO A 578 16.08 2.07 -39.67
CA PRO A 578 15.02 3.06 -39.49
C PRO A 578 14.34 2.90 -38.13
N MET A 579 13.95 3.98 -37.46
CA MET A 579 13.02 3.90 -36.31
C MET A 579 11.55 3.85 -36.75
N PHE A 580 11.26 4.29 -37.98
CA PHE A 580 9.93 4.29 -38.58
C PHE A 580 9.99 3.81 -40.03
N GLU A 581 9.04 2.98 -40.45
CA GLU A 581 8.93 2.43 -41.81
C GLU A 581 7.71 2.99 -42.56
N SER A 582 7.80 3.25 -43.86
CA SER A 582 6.65 3.81 -44.59
C SER A 582 5.56 2.76 -44.87
N ARG A 583 4.29 3.09 -44.58
CA ARG A 583 3.10 2.24 -44.81
C ARG A 583 2.88 1.88 -46.28
N GLY A 584 3.42 2.69 -47.21
CA GLY A 584 3.23 2.54 -48.65
C GLY A 584 4.11 1.50 -49.35
N ARG A 585 5.04 0.82 -48.65
CA ARG A 585 5.87 -0.27 -49.23
C ARG A 585 5.27 -1.65 -48.95
N GLY A 586 4.21 -1.99 -49.68
CA GLY A 586 3.67 -3.34 -49.71
C GLY A 586 4.64 -4.36 -50.35
N ILE A 587 4.88 -5.47 -49.65
CA ILE A 587 5.09 -6.84 -50.17
C ILE A 587 6.14 -6.99 -51.29
N ASN A 588 7.34 -6.46 -51.11
CA ASN A 588 8.53 -6.94 -51.85
C ASN A 588 9.80 -6.75 -51.02
N ARG A 589 9.95 -7.59 -49.98
CA ARG A 589 11.09 -7.60 -49.05
C ARG A 589 12.44 -8.01 -49.65
N ARG A 590 12.58 -8.31 -50.96
CA ARG A 590 13.79 -8.99 -51.46
C ARG A 590 14.56 -8.39 -52.63
N HIS A 591 14.04 -7.48 -53.44
CA HIS A 591 14.82 -6.95 -54.57
C HIS A 591 14.64 -5.44 -54.68
N PHE A 592 15.75 -4.72 -54.91
CA PHE A 592 15.88 -3.25 -55.04
C PHE A 592 16.15 -2.42 -53.78
N TRP A 593 17.18 -2.79 -53.02
CA TRP A 593 18.04 -1.81 -52.32
C TRP A 593 19.27 -1.53 -53.18
N GLY A 594 19.01 -1.06 -54.41
CA GLY A 594 20.02 -0.82 -55.43
C GLY A 594 19.73 0.46 -56.18
N ASN A 595 20.72 1.36 -56.12
CA ASN A 595 20.92 2.56 -56.91
C ASN A 595 20.22 3.87 -56.50
N GLY A 596 21.07 4.91 -56.41
CA GLY A 596 20.79 6.20 -55.81
C GLY A 596 19.82 7.08 -56.61
N ASN A 597 18.89 7.69 -55.86
CA ASN A 597 18.31 9.02 -56.06
C ASN A 597 17.16 9.25 -55.05
N GLN A 598 17.43 9.06 -53.75
CA GLN A 598 16.46 9.34 -52.66
C GLN A 598 16.96 10.44 -51.72
N GLY A 599 17.69 11.41 -52.27
CA GLY A 599 18.41 12.42 -51.50
C GLY A 599 17.65 13.70 -51.12
N GLN A 600 16.34 13.84 -51.40
CA GLN A 600 15.70 15.17 -51.26
C GLN A 600 14.38 15.26 -50.46
N ALA A 601 13.82 14.16 -49.95
CA ALA A 601 12.67 14.21 -49.01
C ALA A 601 12.97 13.59 -47.62
N LEU A 602 14.08 12.87 -47.47
CA LEU A 602 14.44 12.13 -46.24
C LEU A 602 15.51 12.82 -45.39
N ALA A 603 16.04 13.97 -45.83
CA ALA A 603 17.12 14.70 -45.16
C ALA A 603 16.66 15.52 -43.93
N VAL A 604 15.35 15.60 -43.65
CA VAL A 604 14.80 16.43 -42.55
C VAL A 604 14.71 15.66 -41.23
N ASN A 605 14.88 14.33 -41.24
CA ASN A 605 14.69 13.43 -40.09
C ASN A 605 15.94 12.58 -39.78
N GLY A 606 17.13 13.19 -39.76
CA GLY A 606 18.39 12.49 -39.49
C GLY A 606 18.41 11.73 -38.16
N ASP A 607 17.76 12.27 -37.13
CA ASP A 607 17.77 11.72 -35.75
C ASP A 607 16.73 10.60 -35.51
N LEU A 608 15.93 10.24 -36.52
CA LEU A 608 14.96 9.12 -36.46
C LEU A 608 15.46 7.88 -37.22
N ARG A 609 16.78 7.80 -37.41
CA ARG A 609 17.48 6.67 -38.00
C ARG A 609 18.70 6.36 -37.14
N ILE A 610 18.89 5.09 -36.85
CA ILE A 610 20.09 4.61 -36.18
C ILE A 610 21.16 4.42 -37.25
N PRO A 611 22.27 5.17 -37.21
CA PRO A 611 23.27 5.13 -38.26
C PRO A 611 24.04 3.80 -38.26
N ALA A 612 24.55 3.41 -39.42
CA ALA A 612 25.55 2.37 -39.55
C ALA A 612 26.76 2.68 -38.65
N LYS A 613 27.44 1.63 -38.20
CA LYS A 613 28.55 1.64 -37.23
C LYS A 613 28.14 1.88 -35.77
N THR A 614 26.85 2.06 -35.48
CA THR A 614 26.33 2.04 -34.10
C THR A 614 26.66 0.69 -33.45
N THR A 615 27.19 0.74 -32.24
CA THR A 615 27.54 -0.44 -31.44
C THR A 615 26.41 -0.81 -30.50
N GLY A 616 26.33 -2.10 -30.16
CA GLY A 616 25.34 -2.59 -29.23
C GLY A 616 25.63 -4.01 -28.75
N VAL A 617 24.69 -4.57 -28.02
CA VAL A 617 24.78 -5.93 -27.46
C VAL A 617 23.50 -6.70 -27.81
N VAL A 618 23.63 -7.96 -28.19
CA VAL A 618 22.46 -8.84 -28.37
C VAL A 618 21.96 -9.28 -26.99
N ILE A 619 20.73 -8.90 -26.63
CA ILE A 619 20.09 -9.31 -25.37
C ILE A 619 19.33 -10.63 -25.55
N VAL A 620 18.66 -10.80 -26.69
CA VAL A 620 17.90 -12.01 -27.03
C VAL A 620 18.49 -12.63 -28.28
N GLU A 621 18.98 -13.86 -28.16
CA GLU A 621 19.61 -14.58 -29.27
C GLU A 621 18.59 -15.31 -30.17
N ASN A 622 17.40 -15.59 -29.65
CA ASN A 622 16.32 -16.23 -30.40
C ASN A 622 15.72 -15.25 -31.43
N ASP A 623 15.33 -15.75 -32.60
CA ASP A 623 14.69 -14.91 -33.63
C ASP A 623 13.25 -14.52 -33.22
N PRO A 624 12.84 -13.23 -33.38
CA PRO A 624 13.66 -12.10 -33.81
C PRO A 624 14.65 -11.66 -32.72
N LYS A 625 15.93 -11.53 -33.10
CA LYS A 625 17.00 -11.11 -32.17
C LYS A 625 16.72 -9.71 -31.64
N VAL A 626 16.89 -9.50 -30.33
CA VAL A 626 16.72 -8.17 -29.73
C VAL A 626 18.09 -7.60 -29.39
N VAL A 627 18.35 -6.38 -29.84
CA VAL A 627 19.64 -5.69 -29.65
C VAL A 627 19.47 -4.42 -28.84
N HIS A 628 20.38 -4.20 -27.90
CA HIS A 628 20.54 -2.95 -27.18
C HIS A 628 21.58 -2.09 -27.89
N LEU A 629 21.19 -0.97 -28.47
CA LEU A 629 22.06 -0.10 -29.26
C LEU A 629 22.40 1.17 -28.49
N ILE A 630 23.68 1.56 -28.52
CA ILE A 630 24.15 2.83 -27.93
C ILE A 630 23.91 3.93 -28.97
N HIS A 631 22.71 4.51 -28.95
CA HIS A 631 22.27 5.51 -29.90
C HIS A 631 21.58 6.66 -29.19
N GLU A 632 22.12 7.86 -29.35
CA GLU A 632 21.54 9.09 -28.80
C GLU A 632 20.41 9.61 -29.69
N TYR A 633 19.23 9.86 -29.10
CA TYR A 633 18.07 10.40 -29.81
C TYR A 633 17.21 11.28 -28.88
N ARG A 634 16.29 12.04 -29.50
CA ARG A 634 15.32 12.90 -28.80
C ARG A 634 14.02 12.14 -28.52
N GLY A 635 13.79 11.76 -27.28
CA GLY A 635 12.65 10.93 -26.86
C GLY A 635 11.29 11.59 -27.07
N MET A 636 11.15 12.89 -26.80
CA MET A 636 9.87 13.59 -27.02
C MET A 636 9.53 13.70 -28.51
N ARG A 637 10.55 13.91 -29.34
CA ARG A 637 10.43 13.89 -30.80
C ARG A 637 10.00 12.50 -31.31
N TYR A 638 10.57 11.44 -30.74
CA TYR A 638 10.18 10.05 -31.03
C TYR A 638 8.72 9.77 -30.65
N PHE A 639 8.27 10.21 -29.45
CA PHE A 639 6.89 10.03 -28.99
C PHE A 639 5.87 10.76 -29.88
N GLY A 640 6.17 11.99 -30.27
CA GLY A 640 5.32 12.74 -31.20
C GLY A 640 5.13 11.98 -32.52
N LYS A 641 6.22 11.43 -33.06
CA LYS A 641 6.16 10.63 -34.29
C LYS A 641 5.42 9.30 -34.10
N LEU A 642 5.59 8.62 -32.97
CA LEU A 642 4.83 7.41 -32.62
C LEU A 642 3.32 7.68 -32.61
N LEU A 643 2.87 8.76 -31.97
CA LEU A 643 1.45 9.16 -31.95
C LEU A 643 0.89 9.43 -33.35
N GLU A 644 1.70 9.98 -34.26
CA GLU A 644 1.28 10.17 -35.65
C GLU A 644 1.02 8.85 -36.38
N THR A 645 1.72 7.76 -36.03
CA THR A 645 1.52 6.44 -36.66
C THR A 645 0.16 5.84 -36.35
N TYR A 646 -0.49 6.22 -35.24
CA TYR A 646 -1.84 5.76 -34.89
C TYR A 646 -2.92 6.36 -35.81
N LEU A 647 -2.66 7.52 -36.40
CA LEU A 647 -3.63 8.16 -37.28
C LEU A 647 -3.74 7.36 -38.58
N VAL A 648 -4.97 7.17 -39.08
CA VAL A 648 -5.24 6.56 -40.40
C VAL A 648 -4.51 7.29 -41.53
N ALA A 649 -4.34 8.61 -41.39
CA ALA A 649 -3.60 9.46 -42.32
C ALA A 649 -2.09 9.53 -42.03
N GLY A 650 -1.56 8.68 -41.15
CA GLY A 650 -0.13 8.51 -40.90
C GLY A 650 0.53 7.81 -42.10
N GLU A 651 1.72 8.26 -42.50
CA GLU A 651 2.44 7.69 -43.64
C GLU A 651 3.43 6.58 -43.21
N ASP A 652 3.64 6.40 -41.91
CA ASP A 652 4.65 5.52 -41.32
C ASP A 652 4.08 4.54 -40.26
N TYR A 653 4.82 3.45 -40.03
CA TYR A 653 4.68 2.44 -38.98
C TYR A 653 5.88 2.54 -38.02
N ASP A 654 5.69 2.08 -36.79
CA ASP A 654 6.79 1.89 -35.84
C ASP A 654 7.65 0.71 -36.32
N ALA A 655 8.94 0.94 -36.49
CA ALA A 655 9.86 -0.09 -37.00
C ALA A 655 10.17 -1.17 -35.96
N THR A 656 9.89 -0.92 -34.67
CA THR A 656 10.10 -1.88 -33.57
C THR A 656 8.99 -2.92 -33.51
N THR A 657 7.74 -2.53 -33.79
CA THR A 657 6.60 -3.47 -33.84
C THR A 657 6.28 -3.91 -35.27
N GLY A 658 6.72 -3.14 -36.27
CA GLY A 658 6.37 -3.31 -37.69
C GLY A 658 4.91 -2.96 -38.00
N MET A 659 4.21 -2.33 -37.05
CA MET A 659 2.78 -2.03 -37.10
C MET A 659 2.53 -0.57 -36.68
N GLU A 660 1.27 -0.12 -36.72
CA GLU A 660 0.91 1.11 -36.03
C GLU A 660 0.95 0.89 -34.51
N VAL A 661 1.22 1.96 -33.78
CA VAL A 661 1.21 1.92 -32.31
C VAL A 661 -0.18 1.51 -31.83
N ASP A 662 -0.25 0.67 -30.81
CA ASP A 662 -1.50 0.21 -30.24
C ASP A 662 -2.16 1.28 -29.35
N SER A 663 -3.45 1.10 -29.05
CA SER A 663 -4.22 2.08 -28.27
C SER A 663 -3.72 2.25 -26.82
N GLU A 664 -3.11 1.22 -26.23
CA GLU A 664 -2.61 1.27 -24.85
C GLU A 664 -1.35 2.14 -24.80
N THR A 665 -0.40 1.89 -25.70
CA THR A 665 0.81 2.72 -25.86
C THR A 665 0.47 4.18 -26.21
N VAL A 666 -0.57 4.43 -27.01
CA VAL A 666 -1.05 5.81 -27.30
C VAL A 666 -1.59 6.48 -26.04
N ALA A 667 -2.47 5.81 -25.31
CA ALA A 667 -3.02 6.33 -24.06
C ALA A 667 -1.90 6.62 -23.04
N ASP A 668 -0.90 5.74 -23.00
CA ASP A 668 0.28 5.87 -22.16
C ASP A 668 1.15 7.10 -22.52
N ILE A 669 1.44 7.32 -23.80
CA ILE A 669 2.22 8.50 -24.22
C ILE A 669 1.46 9.79 -23.87
N ILE A 670 0.15 9.84 -24.16
CA ILE A 670 -0.70 11.00 -23.84
C ILE A 670 -0.79 11.23 -22.33
N GLY A 671 -0.95 10.16 -21.55
CA GLY A 671 -0.94 10.21 -20.09
C GLY A 671 0.37 10.76 -19.54
N THR A 672 1.51 10.37 -20.12
CA THR A 672 2.83 10.90 -19.74
C THR A 672 2.94 12.41 -20.01
N PHE A 673 2.47 12.86 -21.19
CA PHE A 673 2.45 14.29 -21.53
C PHE A 673 1.54 15.10 -20.60
N ALA A 674 0.34 14.59 -20.31
CA ALA A 674 -0.61 15.22 -19.40
C ALA A 674 -0.04 15.34 -17.98
N THR A 675 0.53 14.25 -17.45
CA THR A 675 1.18 14.24 -16.13
C THR A 675 2.33 15.24 -16.06
N GLY A 676 3.17 15.30 -17.11
CA GLY A 676 4.29 16.24 -17.13
C GLY A 676 3.87 17.71 -17.18
N LEU A 677 2.85 18.03 -17.98
CA LEU A 677 2.28 19.38 -18.02
C LEU A 677 1.61 19.75 -16.69
N LEU A 678 0.87 18.83 -16.08
CA LEU A 678 0.25 19.04 -14.78
C LEU A 678 1.28 19.29 -13.68
N ALA A 679 2.35 18.49 -13.64
CA ALA A 679 3.48 18.68 -12.74
C ALA A 679 4.14 20.05 -12.94
N LEU A 680 4.34 20.48 -14.18
CA LEU A 680 4.91 21.79 -14.50
C LEU A 680 4.04 22.94 -14.01
N THR A 681 2.71 22.87 -14.22
CA THR A 681 1.77 23.91 -13.74
C THR A 681 1.68 24.00 -12.22
N ARG A 682 2.02 22.91 -11.52
CA ARG A 682 1.99 22.81 -10.06
C ARG A 682 3.35 23.06 -9.41
N SER A 683 4.40 23.27 -10.19
CA SER A 683 5.73 23.59 -9.67
C SER A 683 5.75 24.98 -9.01
N GLU A 684 6.59 25.16 -8.00
CA GLU A 684 6.82 26.47 -7.34
C GLU A 684 7.59 27.47 -8.23
N LYS A 685 7.82 27.14 -9.50
CA LYS A 685 8.53 27.99 -10.46
C LYS A 685 7.69 29.23 -10.81
N GLU A 686 8.38 30.32 -11.17
CA GLU A 686 7.71 31.52 -11.70
C GLU A 686 7.03 31.23 -13.07
N LYS A 687 6.04 32.05 -13.43
CA LYS A 687 5.24 31.86 -14.66
C LYS A 687 6.06 31.87 -15.96
N GLY A 688 7.15 32.63 -16.02
CA GLY A 688 8.02 32.72 -17.21
C GLY A 688 8.70 31.39 -17.54
N PRO A 689 9.51 30.82 -16.63
CA PRO A 689 10.15 29.51 -16.80
C PRO A 689 9.17 28.37 -17.13
N ILE A 690 7.97 28.38 -16.54
CA ILE A 690 6.91 27.40 -16.85
C ILE A 690 6.48 27.52 -18.32
N GLN A 691 6.29 28.74 -18.82
CA GLN A 691 5.88 28.98 -20.21
C GLN A 691 6.97 28.58 -21.21
N ASP A 692 8.23 28.87 -20.91
CA ASP A 692 9.37 28.52 -21.77
C ASP A 692 9.51 26.99 -21.89
N GLU A 693 9.42 26.27 -20.76
CA GLU A 693 9.54 24.82 -20.70
C GLU A 693 8.37 24.11 -21.39
N ALA A 694 7.13 24.61 -21.22
CA ALA A 694 5.97 24.12 -21.96
C ALA A 694 6.10 24.36 -23.47
N THR A 695 6.64 25.52 -23.87
CA THR A 695 6.87 25.86 -25.28
C THR A 695 7.92 24.93 -25.90
N GLU A 696 9.02 24.67 -25.20
CA GLU A 696 10.06 23.72 -25.63
C GLU A 696 9.49 22.30 -25.81
N PHE A 697 8.63 21.86 -24.88
CA PHE A 697 7.90 20.59 -25.00
C PHE A 697 7.08 20.52 -26.29
N PHE A 698 6.18 21.49 -26.53
CA PHE A 698 5.31 21.50 -27.71
C PHE A 698 6.11 21.55 -29.02
N GLN A 699 7.18 22.36 -29.06
CA GLN A 699 8.06 22.45 -30.22
C GLN A 699 8.78 21.13 -30.49
N THR A 700 9.35 20.51 -29.45
CA THR A 700 10.13 19.28 -29.60
C THR A 700 9.26 18.10 -30.01
N ALA A 701 8.10 17.92 -29.36
CA ALA A 701 7.15 16.86 -29.71
C ALA A 701 6.57 17.04 -31.12
N SER A 702 6.42 18.28 -31.60
CA SER A 702 5.92 18.56 -32.95
C SER A 702 7.01 18.48 -34.04
N SER A 703 8.29 18.48 -33.67
CA SER A 703 9.40 18.71 -34.61
C SER A 703 9.60 17.60 -35.66
N ALA A 704 9.08 16.40 -35.44
CA ALA A 704 9.17 15.25 -36.35
C ALA A 704 7.88 14.96 -37.13
N LEU A 705 6.79 15.69 -36.86
CA LEU A 705 5.48 15.43 -37.45
C LEU A 705 5.46 15.82 -38.93
N SER A 706 4.61 15.12 -39.70
CA SER A 706 4.43 15.42 -41.12
C SER A 706 3.54 16.67 -41.35
N ARG A 707 3.78 17.37 -42.47
CA ARG A 707 2.93 18.44 -43.06
C ARG A 707 2.15 19.34 -42.08
N ASN A 708 2.80 20.36 -41.50
CA ASN A 708 2.16 21.40 -40.67
C ASN A 708 1.28 20.88 -39.52
N ARG A 709 1.45 19.63 -39.10
CA ARG A 709 0.81 19.10 -37.90
C ARG A 709 1.61 19.51 -36.69
N ASP A 710 0.90 19.92 -35.64
CA ASP A 710 1.47 20.04 -34.31
C ASP A 710 0.94 18.89 -33.44
N ILE A 711 1.60 18.68 -32.30
CA ILE A 711 1.25 17.60 -31.38
C ILE A 711 -0.17 17.75 -30.82
N THR A 712 -0.70 18.97 -30.71
CA THR A 712 -2.06 19.22 -30.21
C THR A 712 -3.11 18.78 -31.22
N LEU A 713 -2.88 19.00 -32.52
CA LEU A 713 -3.72 18.53 -33.61
C LEU A 713 -3.69 17.01 -33.73
N VAL A 714 -2.52 16.40 -33.55
CA VAL A 714 -2.39 14.93 -33.55
C VAL A 714 -3.21 14.34 -32.41
N ILE A 715 -3.03 14.82 -31.17
CA ILE A 715 -3.78 14.33 -30.01
C ILE A 715 -5.29 14.56 -30.18
N SER A 716 -5.70 15.72 -30.72
CA SER A 716 -7.12 16.00 -30.97
C SER A 716 -7.73 15.02 -31.99
N ALA A 717 -7.01 14.70 -33.06
CA ALA A 717 -7.47 13.73 -34.08
C ALA A 717 -7.56 12.30 -33.52
N ILE A 718 -6.66 11.92 -32.60
CA ILE A 718 -6.73 10.64 -31.87
C ILE A 718 -8.03 10.58 -31.05
N PHE A 719 -8.35 11.62 -30.29
CA PHE A 719 -9.60 11.67 -29.53
C PHE A 719 -10.85 11.61 -30.42
N GLU A 720 -10.88 12.33 -31.54
CA GLU A 720 -11.99 12.27 -32.49
C GLU A 720 -12.19 10.85 -33.06
N THR A 721 -11.11 10.15 -33.37
CA THR A 721 -11.14 8.76 -33.86
C THR A 721 -11.72 7.84 -32.79
N GLY A 722 -11.22 7.91 -31.55
CA GLY A 722 -11.72 7.10 -30.44
C GLY A 722 -13.19 7.34 -30.10
N VAL A 723 -13.66 8.60 -30.17
CA VAL A 723 -15.08 8.94 -29.98
C VAL A 723 -15.94 8.34 -31.09
N THR A 724 -15.49 8.41 -32.34
CA THR A 724 -16.21 7.85 -33.48
C THR A 724 -16.34 6.33 -33.36
N GLU A 725 -15.26 5.63 -33.03
CA GLU A 725 -15.28 4.19 -32.78
C GLU A 725 -16.19 3.79 -31.61
N ALA A 726 -16.21 4.59 -30.53
CA ALA A 726 -17.09 4.35 -29.40
C ALA A 726 -18.56 4.52 -29.77
N ILE A 727 -18.90 5.51 -30.62
CA ILE A 727 -20.26 5.73 -31.13
C ILE A 727 -20.68 4.60 -32.06
N GLU A 728 -19.78 4.07 -32.91
CA GLU A 728 -20.08 2.94 -33.82
C GLU A 728 -20.32 1.62 -33.08
N ARG A 729 -19.84 1.48 -31.83
CA ARG A 729 -20.06 0.30 -30.98
C ARG A 729 -21.38 0.32 -30.19
N ILE A 730 -22.10 1.44 -30.18
CA ILE A 730 -23.42 1.63 -29.53
C ILE A 730 -24.52 1.47 -30.56
#